data_AF-I2GK44-F1
#
_entry.id   AF-I2GK44-F1
#
_cell.length_a   1.000
_cell.length_b   1.000
_cell.length_c   1.000
_cell.angle_alpha   90.00
_cell.angle_beta   90.00
_cell.angle_gamma   90.00
#
_symmetry.space_group_name_H-M   'P 1'
#
loop_
_entity.id
_entity.type
_entity.pdbx_description
1 polymer ?
#
loop_
_entity_poly.entity_id
_entity_poly.type
_entity_poly.pdbx_seq_one_letter_code
_entity_poly.pdbx_strand_id
1 'polypeptide(L)'
;MKPFAIRTVLALSILFGQNLSAQQPTQPQKVGLAQPSASVLQPDRIRFEHLTVADGLPENSVSCMIQDHQGFIWMGTYDGLVRYDGTQMVDFRSDANLPYAFKGKQVRSMHESRNGDIWIGCERLIRYERTTGRFIEYPQQAPEGNRTRTFVAFIHEDQQGNIWTLTWSYLDEVILLNRLNRKTGTWTYFRHDPAHPYSLAANSIFVSSTYGIDTFAFLEDKSGTIWVTTSGDEHVLHRFDPKTDRFNRFTPTANPAVLTDFKRIKTLTEDAQGELYASSEGKGLFRINPRTGQVTQFRHDPKNPYSIRNDSVTHVCVSRDGTVWVATTQGIDRLNRTAGPSQTGSGPLPRFTHLVSKPSDPNSPSPGLLQFLAESPNGDLWFATADGLNRYNRRRQAFERYLRSNEPDELNTGYGIRSFLADQTGVVWVGTSNEGVYKQSRTVNFSSITQEPDSTKPGSSGSVASSTIIRLYEAPSEPGIIWLGTELGLERLDRKTGRRTLYRHEDGNRYSIGKGEIFAMAEDKQGRFWVGTVGGGLHLLDRKRGTFTRFVRDPANPNSLIDDNVREILPASDGTLWIGTYGGLDHYDPVRQTFVHYRRTDSVKDCVNGLIGDAVFALAEDAQKRIWIGTRPGSLQVLAPRTGQFTTILPISNGLAAVQFLLADTHPNCFWVGDFTSGLWLINDKGRVLKHYTRTNGLPINTVFTGHRDKKGFLWIGTGNGMVRLNPSTNQMRHFTQRNGLKGLFTPTWCASNGEVYAGSNNDVLALFPNQAQDDLLPPPVVLTDLAINGQPATVGEGGQLPTHISVAKSITLPHDLNDLTFQVAALSYNRGSESKYAYQLAPIDNDWVQNGIIRQIRYSDLRPGTYTLHVKAANADGVWNEKGVSLTITIRPPWWQTWWAYLLYGLVLGGMVWTFIQYRSRALVRANRLLEERVTQRTNEVREQKEEIEAQRDHLEQTLTELQNMQAQLIQKEKLASLGELTAGIAHEIQNPLNFVNNFSEVSSELLEEQKEALANGDLEEAGVIADDLSSNLRKIHHHGGRAAAIVRGMLEHSRTDSGEKRPTDLNALANEYLKIAYHGLRAKDKTFNCELVTDFAADLGRLEVVPQEIGRVLLNLYNNAFYAVQQRQFLAEADYQPTISVCTKRLIDKVEIRVSDNGTGIPEPAKAKIFQPFFTTKPTGEGTGLGLSLSYDIVTKGHGGTLAVETEEGKGTEFIITLPTPT
;
A
#
# COMPACT_ATOMS: atom_id res chain seq x y z
N MET A 1 27.94 81.49 -10.61
CA MET A 1 28.67 81.42 -11.90
C MET A 1 28.84 79.96 -12.27
N LYS A 2 28.46 79.59 -13.50
CA LYS A 2 28.85 78.34 -14.19
C LYS A 2 30.40 78.35 -14.41
N PRO A 3 31.11 77.21 -14.68
CA PRO A 3 30.70 76.21 -15.68
C PRO A 3 31.11 74.72 -15.51
N PHE A 4 30.41 73.89 -16.29
CA PHE A 4 30.81 72.68 -17.06
C PHE A 4 31.61 71.50 -16.45
N ALA A 5 30.92 70.34 -16.44
CA ALA A 5 31.22 69.11 -17.20
C ALA A 5 32.22 68.01 -16.69
N ILE A 6 31.62 66.81 -16.50
CA ILE A 6 31.96 65.51 -17.13
C ILE A 6 32.94 64.52 -16.41
N ARG A 7 32.39 63.31 -16.16
CA ARG A 7 32.93 61.91 -16.18
C ARG A 7 33.53 61.23 -14.92
N THR A 8 32.83 60.14 -14.51
CA THR A 8 33.29 58.72 -14.46
C THR A 8 34.40 58.38 -13.46
N VAL A 9 34.14 57.78 -12.27
CA VAL A 9 33.90 56.35 -11.93
C VAL A 9 35.05 55.79 -11.06
N LEU A 10 34.68 55.01 -10.05
CA LEU A 10 35.44 54.06 -9.22
C LEU A 10 36.53 54.61 -8.27
N ALA A 11 36.34 54.39 -6.97
CA ALA A 11 37.42 54.31 -6.00
C ALA A 11 37.13 53.18 -5.00
N LEU A 12 37.95 52.13 -5.04
CA LEU A 12 38.06 51.13 -4.00
C LEU A 12 39.24 51.51 -3.10
N SER A 13 38.93 51.65 -1.80
CA SER A 13 39.74 51.29 -0.62
C SER A 13 41.18 51.80 -0.46
N ILE A 14 41.46 52.46 0.68
CA ILE A 14 42.24 51.91 1.83
C ILE A 14 42.33 52.92 3.00
N LEU A 15 42.01 52.39 4.19
CA LEU A 15 42.41 52.67 5.59
C LEU A 15 42.96 54.03 6.05
N PHE A 16 42.41 54.49 7.18
CA PHE A 16 43.00 54.92 8.48
C PHE A 16 41.85 55.69 9.18
N GLY A 17 41.44 55.55 10.43
CA GLY A 17 42.02 55.10 11.69
C GLY A 17 41.12 55.69 12.80
N GLN A 18 40.95 54.96 13.91
CA GLN A 18 40.68 55.40 15.29
C GLN A 18 39.92 56.73 15.55
N ASN A 19 38.86 56.72 16.37
CA ASN A 19 39.00 56.89 17.83
C ASN A 19 37.66 56.95 18.57
N LEU A 20 37.76 56.60 19.86
CA LEU A 20 36.74 56.62 20.90
C LEU A 20 36.15 58.02 21.15
N SER A 21 34.89 58.07 21.60
CA SER A 21 34.53 58.85 22.79
C SER A 21 33.24 58.32 23.46
N ALA A 22 33.34 58.06 24.76
CA ALA A 22 32.24 58.08 25.74
C ALA A 22 31.93 59.58 26.06
N GLN A 23 30.80 60.06 26.57
CA GLN A 23 29.81 59.63 27.57
C GLN A 23 28.53 60.48 27.36
N GLN A 24 27.35 59.88 27.62
CA GLN A 24 26.06 60.36 28.21
C GLN A 24 25.67 61.87 28.24
N PRO A 25 24.37 62.23 28.47
CA PRO A 25 23.12 61.45 28.54
C PRO A 25 21.94 62.07 27.74
N THR A 26 20.92 61.29 27.36
CA THR A 26 19.61 61.83 26.97
C THR A 26 18.47 61.19 27.76
N GLN A 27 17.63 62.08 28.31
CA GLN A 27 16.37 61.84 29.00
C GLN A 27 15.28 61.24 28.08
N PRO A 28 14.18 60.70 28.64
CA PRO A 28 13.40 59.63 28.03
C PRO A 28 12.39 60.15 27.00
N GLN A 29 12.46 59.64 25.77
CA GLN A 29 11.34 59.73 24.83
C GLN A 29 10.48 58.47 24.93
N LYS A 30 9.17 58.71 25.13
CA LYS A 30 8.08 57.74 25.11
C LYS A 30 8.24 56.77 23.94
N VAL A 31 8.56 55.52 24.25
CA VAL A 31 8.36 54.40 23.32
C VAL A 31 6.86 54.18 23.21
N GLY A 32 6.28 54.58 22.08
CA GLY A 32 4.99 54.06 21.66
C GLY A 32 5.12 52.55 21.56
N LEU A 33 4.36 51.83 22.39
CA LEU A 33 4.19 50.39 22.29
C LEU A 33 3.78 50.05 20.85
N ALA A 34 4.73 49.54 20.07
CA ALA A 34 4.39 48.78 18.88
C ALA A 34 3.55 47.60 19.37
N GLN A 35 2.25 47.63 19.06
CA GLN A 35 1.40 46.46 19.24
C GLN A 35 2.06 45.32 18.45
N PRO A 36 2.37 44.18 19.09
CA PRO A 36 2.78 43.01 18.34
C PRO A 36 1.63 42.66 17.40
N SER A 37 1.91 42.66 16.10
CA SER A 37 0.96 42.25 15.08
C SER A 37 0.53 40.82 15.39
N ALA A 38 -0.68 40.67 15.89
CA ALA A 38 -1.32 39.38 16.07
C ALA A 38 -1.38 38.70 14.71
N SER A 39 -0.60 37.64 14.52
CA SER A 39 -0.83 36.69 13.44
C SER A 39 -2.14 35.98 13.76
N VAL A 40 -3.25 36.55 13.28
CA VAL A 40 -4.50 35.81 13.14
C VAL A 40 -4.15 34.60 12.28
N LEU A 41 -4.17 33.39 12.85
CA LEU A 41 -4.07 32.13 12.12
C LEU A 41 -5.02 32.21 10.93
N GLN A 42 -4.49 32.39 9.71
CA GLN A 42 -5.29 32.38 8.49
C GLN A 42 -5.69 30.92 8.22
N PRO A 43 -6.98 30.55 8.30
CA PRO A 43 -7.43 29.16 8.22
C PRO A 43 -7.33 28.52 6.82
N ASP A 44 -6.62 29.11 5.85
CA ASP A 44 -6.67 28.67 4.46
C ASP A 44 -5.28 28.68 3.77
N ARG A 45 -4.19 28.82 4.53
CA ARG A 45 -2.85 28.88 3.93
C ARG A 45 -2.47 27.48 3.41
N ILE A 46 -2.26 27.37 2.10
CA ILE A 46 -1.80 26.14 1.45
C ILE A 46 -0.38 25.81 1.95
N ARG A 47 -0.13 24.56 2.32
CA ARG A 47 1.21 24.04 2.64
C ARG A 47 1.82 23.34 1.43
N PHE A 48 3.13 23.18 1.44
CA PHE A 48 3.87 22.51 0.38
C PHE A 48 4.68 21.34 0.94
N GLU A 49 4.58 20.19 0.29
CA GLU A 49 5.53 19.09 0.39
C GLU A 49 6.77 19.45 -0.41
N HIS A 50 7.94 19.14 0.15
CA HIS A 50 9.22 19.47 -0.45
C HIS A 50 9.90 18.20 -0.97
N LEU A 51 10.02 18.09 -2.30
CA LEU A 51 10.64 16.95 -2.99
C LEU A 51 12.06 17.31 -3.40
N THR A 52 13.01 16.47 -3.00
CA THR A 52 14.45 16.70 -3.15
C THR A 52 15.16 15.45 -3.70
N VAL A 53 16.50 15.48 -3.76
CA VAL A 53 17.32 14.29 -4.08
C VAL A 53 17.01 13.10 -3.15
N ALA A 54 16.64 13.36 -1.88
CA ALA A 54 16.27 12.29 -0.95
C ALA A 54 15.02 11.51 -1.39
N ASP A 55 14.15 12.13 -2.19
CA ASP A 55 12.89 11.54 -2.68
C ASP A 55 13.05 10.90 -4.07
N GLY A 56 14.26 10.96 -4.66
CA GLY A 56 14.57 10.39 -5.97
C GLY A 56 14.79 11.41 -7.09
N LEU A 57 14.85 12.71 -6.81
CA LEU A 57 15.31 13.67 -7.81
C LEU A 57 16.81 13.49 -8.10
N PRO A 58 17.24 13.66 -9.36
CA PRO A 58 18.65 13.56 -9.74
C PRO A 58 19.48 14.73 -9.20
N GLU A 59 18.85 15.89 -9.11
CA GLU A 59 19.39 17.16 -8.64
C GLU A 59 18.23 18.08 -8.21
N ASN A 60 18.48 18.97 -7.25
CA ASN A 60 17.50 19.92 -6.73
C ASN A 60 17.24 21.14 -7.63
N SER A 61 17.91 21.25 -8.78
CA SER A 61 17.67 22.34 -9.73
C SER A 61 16.66 21.93 -10.79
N VAL A 62 15.40 22.37 -10.65
CA VAL A 62 14.29 21.96 -11.55
C VAL A 62 13.90 23.09 -12.49
N SER A 63 14.39 23.00 -13.73
CA SER A 63 14.29 24.04 -14.75
C SER A 63 12.98 24.03 -15.54
N CYS A 64 12.35 22.87 -15.73
CA CYS A 64 11.07 22.78 -16.44
C CYS A 64 10.24 21.58 -15.98
N MET A 65 8.91 21.68 -16.07
CA MET A 65 7.99 20.60 -15.73
C MET A 65 6.82 20.58 -16.71
N ILE A 66 6.34 19.39 -17.06
CA ILE A 66 5.09 19.19 -17.81
C ILE A 66 4.31 18.02 -17.20
N GLN A 67 2.99 18.03 -17.34
CA GLN A 67 2.17 16.83 -17.13
C GLN A 67 1.78 16.29 -18.49
N ASP A 68 2.03 15.01 -18.74
CA ASP A 68 1.63 14.37 -19.99
C ASP A 68 0.14 13.99 -20.01
N HIS A 69 -0.39 13.63 -21.18
CA HIS A 69 -1.80 13.27 -21.30
C HIS A 69 -2.21 11.98 -20.57
N GLN A 70 -1.27 11.10 -20.20
CA GLN A 70 -1.57 9.93 -19.36
C GLN A 70 -1.71 10.33 -17.90
N GLY A 71 -1.06 11.43 -17.51
CA GLY A 71 -0.99 11.95 -16.16
C GLY A 71 0.32 11.61 -15.45
N PHE A 72 1.45 11.48 -16.15
CA PHE A 72 2.76 11.52 -15.46
C PHE A 72 3.27 12.95 -15.38
N ILE A 73 3.93 13.30 -14.27
CA ILE A 73 4.69 14.55 -14.18
C ILE A 73 6.11 14.28 -14.67
N TRP A 74 6.57 15.05 -15.64
CA TRP A 74 7.94 15.05 -16.12
C TRP A 74 8.66 16.28 -15.58
N MET A 75 9.86 16.08 -15.05
CA MET A 75 10.68 17.12 -14.45
C MET A 75 12.06 17.11 -15.11
N GLY A 76 12.39 18.23 -15.76
CA GLY A 76 13.71 18.48 -16.30
C GLY A 76 14.57 19.16 -15.26
N THR A 77 15.75 18.60 -14.99
CA THR A 77 16.71 19.13 -14.02
C THR A 77 18.01 19.55 -14.70
N TYR A 78 18.88 20.23 -13.95
CA TYR A 78 20.20 20.61 -14.45
C TYR A 78 21.07 19.39 -14.78
N ASP A 79 20.94 18.27 -14.07
CA ASP A 79 21.64 17.03 -14.35
C ASP A 79 20.69 15.84 -14.46
N GLY A 80 19.69 15.89 -15.35
CA GLY A 80 18.88 14.73 -15.69
C GLY A 80 17.40 14.99 -15.97
N LEU A 81 16.68 13.91 -16.26
CA LEU A 81 15.25 13.89 -16.53
C LEU A 81 14.57 12.88 -15.61
N VAL A 82 13.46 13.29 -14.99
CA VAL A 82 12.65 12.45 -14.12
C VAL A 82 11.23 12.36 -14.63
N ARG A 83 10.63 11.19 -14.47
CA ARG A 83 9.17 11.00 -14.53
C ARG A 83 8.66 10.57 -13.16
N TYR A 84 7.59 11.21 -12.71
CA TYR A 84 6.92 10.93 -11.44
C TYR A 84 5.48 10.45 -11.66
N ASP A 85 5.12 9.35 -11.01
CA ASP A 85 3.82 8.69 -11.14
C ASP A 85 2.84 8.96 -9.97
N GLY A 86 3.20 9.85 -9.04
CA GLY A 86 2.43 10.10 -7.81
C GLY A 86 2.99 9.38 -6.58
N THR A 87 3.89 8.41 -6.77
CA THR A 87 4.52 7.66 -5.67
C THR A 87 6.01 7.47 -5.83
N GLN A 88 6.48 7.16 -7.04
CA GLN A 88 7.90 6.90 -7.34
C GLN A 88 8.39 7.83 -8.44
N MET A 89 9.65 8.23 -8.30
CA MET A 89 10.41 8.94 -9.33
C MET A 89 11.25 7.93 -10.11
N VAL A 90 11.17 7.99 -11.43
CA VAL A 90 12.04 7.25 -12.35
C VAL A 90 13.07 8.22 -12.92
N ASP A 91 14.31 8.08 -12.47
CA ASP A 91 15.47 8.78 -13.03
C ASP A 91 15.95 8.04 -14.29
N PHE A 92 15.97 8.74 -15.42
CA PHE A 92 16.43 8.17 -16.69
C PHE A 92 17.96 8.21 -16.89
N ARG A 93 18.71 8.64 -15.86
CA ARG A 93 20.17 8.48 -15.77
C ARG A 93 20.53 7.10 -15.22
N SER A 94 20.47 6.05 -16.03
CA SER A 94 21.09 4.78 -15.62
C SER A 94 21.75 4.05 -16.78
N ASP A 95 22.98 3.60 -16.49
CA ASP A 95 24.03 2.96 -17.29
C ASP A 95 24.18 3.44 -18.75
N ALA A 96 25.30 4.13 -19.03
CA ALA A 96 25.65 4.67 -20.35
C ALA A 96 25.68 3.60 -21.47
N ASN A 97 25.70 2.32 -21.08
CA ASN A 97 25.68 1.14 -21.94
C ASN A 97 24.29 0.67 -22.37
N LEU A 98 23.20 1.17 -21.75
CA LEU A 98 21.84 0.84 -22.17
C LEU A 98 21.40 1.77 -23.32
N PRO A 99 20.94 1.24 -24.47
CA PRO A 99 20.52 2.04 -25.62
C PRO A 99 19.26 2.89 -25.37
N TYR A 100 18.63 2.74 -24.19
CA TYR A 100 17.43 3.45 -23.75
C TYR A 100 17.72 4.55 -22.70
N ALA A 101 18.99 4.78 -22.34
CA ALA A 101 19.36 5.77 -21.32
C ALA A 101 19.27 7.22 -21.86
N PHE A 102 18.78 8.14 -21.04
CA PHE A 102 18.78 9.56 -21.37
C PHE A 102 20.20 10.13 -21.20
N LYS A 103 20.80 10.61 -22.31
CA LYS A 103 22.18 11.13 -22.34
C LYS A 103 22.28 12.66 -22.32
N GLY A 104 21.15 13.35 -22.10
CA GLY A 104 21.10 14.81 -22.04
C GLY A 104 21.45 15.34 -20.65
N LYS A 105 22.00 16.55 -20.59
CA LYS A 105 22.19 17.35 -19.37
C LYS A 105 21.59 18.73 -19.57
N GLN A 106 21.28 19.42 -18.48
CA GLN A 106 20.64 20.74 -18.48
C GLN A 106 19.32 20.77 -19.26
N VAL A 107 18.33 20.00 -18.80
CA VAL A 107 17.02 19.96 -19.46
C VAL A 107 16.28 21.29 -19.22
N ARG A 108 16.18 22.14 -20.24
CA ARG A 108 15.62 23.50 -20.11
C ARG A 108 14.19 23.64 -20.59
N SER A 109 13.75 22.79 -21.51
CA SER A 109 12.40 22.84 -22.06
C SER A 109 11.89 21.44 -22.36
N MET A 110 10.57 21.27 -22.25
CA MET A 110 9.89 20.04 -22.66
C MET A 110 8.56 20.37 -23.33
N HIS A 111 8.18 19.55 -24.29
CA HIS A 111 6.93 19.70 -25.03
C HIS A 111 6.35 18.32 -25.35
N GLU A 112 5.11 18.05 -24.94
CA GLU A 112 4.40 16.85 -25.38
C GLU A 112 3.80 17.10 -26.77
N SER A 113 4.18 16.26 -27.72
CA SER A 113 3.64 16.28 -29.08
C SER A 113 2.21 15.75 -29.11
N ARG A 114 1.45 16.11 -30.15
CA ARG A 114 0.07 15.64 -30.38
C ARG A 114 -0.07 14.12 -30.45
N ASN A 115 0.99 13.39 -30.79
CA ASN A 115 1.00 11.93 -30.80
C ASN A 115 1.40 11.29 -29.45
N GLY A 116 1.68 12.10 -28.43
CA GLY A 116 2.11 11.66 -27.11
C GLY A 116 3.61 11.50 -26.92
N ASP A 117 4.45 11.74 -27.92
CA ASP A 117 5.91 11.76 -27.69
C ASP A 117 6.32 13.00 -26.91
N ILE A 118 7.43 12.92 -26.17
CA ILE A 118 7.92 14.07 -25.40
C ILE A 118 9.22 14.56 -26.02
N TRP A 119 9.21 15.81 -26.47
CA TRP A 119 10.40 16.51 -26.93
C TRP A 119 11.08 17.19 -25.75
N ILE A 120 12.38 17.01 -25.66
CA ILE A 120 13.22 17.41 -24.54
C ILE A 120 14.35 18.29 -25.09
N GLY A 121 14.38 19.53 -24.63
CA GLY A 121 15.38 20.52 -24.99
C GLY A 121 16.47 20.56 -23.93
N CYS A 122 17.68 20.19 -24.33
CA CYS A 122 18.87 20.19 -23.49
C CYS A 122 20.04 20.77 -24.31
N GLU A 123 21.28 20.29 -24.14
CA GLU A 123 22.41 20.59 -25.06
C GLU A 123 22.12 20.18 -26.52
N ARG A 124 21.12 19.33 -26.73
CA ARG A 124 20.59 18.89 -28.04
C ARG A 124 19.08 18.72 -27.95
N LEU A 125 18.43 18.46 -29.09
CA LEU A 125 17.02 18.08 -29.12
C LEU A 125 16.90 16.56 -29.03
N ILE A 126 16.12 16.06 -28.05
CA ILE A 126 15.89 14.63 -27.83
C ILE A 126 14.38 14.37 -27.85
N ARG A 127 13.94 13.30 -28.51
CA ARG A 127 12.55 12.82 -28.49
C ARG A 127 12.46 11.54 -27.67
N TYR A 128 11.64 11.54 -26.63
CA TYR A 128 11.20 10.31 -25.97
C TYR A 128 10.01 9.73 -26.77
N GLU A 129 10.27 8.61 -27.44
CA GLU A 129 9.27 7.88 -28.20
C GLU A 129 8.48 6.97 -27.27
N ARG A 130 7.21 7.32 -27.01
CA ARG A 130 6.42 6.67 -25.96
C ARG A 130 6.07 5.22 -26.29
N THR A 131 5.95 4.90 -27.57
CA THR A 131 5.63 3.54 -28.03
C THR A 131 6.74 2.54 -27.76
N THR A 132 8.00 2.97 -27.76
CA THR A 132 9.16 2.08 -27.56
C THR A 132 9.89 2.32 -26.24
N GLY A 133 9.66 3.47 -25.60
CA GLY A 133 10.41 3.92 -24.42
C GLY A 133 11.82 4.40 -24.73
N ARG A 134 12.15 4.66 -26.01
CA ARG A 134 13.49 5.05 -26.47
C ARG A 134 13.66 6.57 -26.51
N PHE A 135 14.86 7.03 -26.20
CA PHE A 135 15.30 8.41 -26.46
C PHE A 135 16.02 8.48 -27.81
N ILE A 136 15.51 9.29 -28.72
CA ILE A 136 16.04 9.48 -30.07
C ILE A 136 16.62 10.89 -30.16
N GLU A 137 17.91 10.98 -30.44
CA GLU A 137 18.61 12.26 -30.55
C GLU A 137 18.48 12.86 -31.95
N TYR A 138 18.24 14.17 -32.01
CA TYR A 138 18.22 14.97 -33.22
C TYR A 138 19.35 16.00 -33.14
N PRO A 139 20.56 15.67 -33.61
CA PRO A 139 21.67 16.60 -33.56
C PRO A 139 21.36 17.83 -34.42
N GLN A 140 21.42 19.03 -33.82
CA GLN A 140 21.50 20.26 -34.60
C GLN A 140 22.92 20.34 -35.18
N GLN A 141 23.05 20.46 -36.50
CA GLN A 141 24.33 20.89 -37.07
C GLN A 141 24.61 22.31 -36.56
N ALA A 142 25.70 22.47 -35.79
CA ALA A 142 26.24 23.78 -35.50
C ALA A 142 26.66 24.44 -36.84
N PRO A 143 26.35 25.72 -37.08
CA PRO A 143 26.83 26.41 -38.26
C PRO A 143 28.36 26.32 -38.32
N GLU A 144 28.89 25.92 -39.48
CA GLU A 144 30.30 25.93 -39.91
C GLU A 144 31.37 26.10 -38.81
N GLY A 145 31.97 24.98 -38.39
CA GLY A 145 33.35 24.95 -37.87
C GLY A 145 33.57 25.17 -36.37
N ASN A 146 32.58 25.60 -35.58
CA ASN A 146 32.75 25.75 -34.13
C ASN A 146 31.78 24.85 -33.35
N ARG A 147 32.32 23.90 -32.57
CA ARG A 147 31.57 23.08 -31.60
C ARG A 147 31.13 23.96 -30.43
N THR A 148 30.12 24.81 -30.63
CA THR A 148 29.65 25.77 -29.63
C THR A 148 28.74 25.09 -28.59
N ARG A 149 28.87 25.50 -27.32
CA ARG A 149 27.92 25.13 -26.24
C ARG A 149 26.58 25.82 -26.53
N THR A 150 25.65 25.06 -27.10
CA THR A 150 24.28 25.50 -27.39
C THR A 150 23.28 24.65 -26.62
N PHE A 151 22.12 25.20 -26.29
CA PHE A 151 21.01 24.43 -25.68
C PHE A 151 19.66 24.92 -26.20
N VAL A 152 18.75 23.97 -26.33
CA VAL A 152 17.37 24.20 -26.77
C VAL A 152 16.56 24.71 -25.58
N ALA A 153 16.28 26.01 -25.59
CA ALA A 153 15.60 26.70 -24.51
C ALA A 153 14.06 26.74 -24.67
N PHE A 154 13.56 26.49 -25.88
CA PHE A 154 12.14 26.47 -26.20
C PHE A 154 11.83 25.45 -27.28
N ILE A 155 10.67 24.79 -27.18
CA ILE A 155 10.16 23.82 -28.14
C ILE A 155 8.67 24.05 -28.36
N HIS A 156 8.24 24.07 -29.62
CA HIS A 156 6.83 24.16 -30.01
C HIS A 156 6.53 23.28 -31.23
N GLU A 157 5.50 22.44 -31.17
CA GLU A 157 4.96 21.72 -32.33
C GLU A 157 3.87 22.56 -33.01
N ASP A 158 4.09 22.92 -34.28
CA ASP A 158 3.09 23.67 -35.07
C ASP A 158 1.89 22.79 -35.50
N GLN A 159 0.83 23.41 -36.04
CA GLN A 159 -0.34 22.69 -36.55
C GLN A 159 -0.03 21.69 -37.68
N GLN A 160 1.12 21.80 -38.35
CA GLN A 160 1.56 20.90 -39.41
C GLN A 160 2.44 19.75 -38.89
N GLY A 161 2.82 19.77 -37.61
CA GLY A 161 3.66 18.79 -36.95
C GLY A 161 5.16 19.05 -37.07
N ASN A 162 5.59 20.24 -37.50
CA ASN A 162 7.00 20.62 -37.45
C ASN A 162 7.37 21.10 -36.05
N ILE A 163 8.64 20.86 -35.68
CA ILE A 163 9.15 21.25 -34.37
C ILE A 163 9.97 22.53 -34.50
N TRP A 164 9.50 23.59 -33.88
CA TRP A 164 10.20 24.87 -33.78
C TRP A 164 11.01 24.90 -32.49
N THR A 165 12.27 25.32 -32.60
CA THR A 165 13.19 25.41 -31.46
C THR A 165 13.85 26.77 -31.40
N LEU A 166 13.99 27.31 -30.19
CA LEU A 166 14.90 28.44 -29.93
C LEU A 166 16.14 27.91 -29.22
N THR A 167 17.29 28.09 -29.86
CA THR A 167 18.58 27.61 -29.36
C THR A 167 19.41 28.77 -28.87
N TRP A 168 19.85 28.73 -27.61
CA TRP A 168 20.74 29.74 -27.04
C TRP A 168 22.20 29.43 -27.39
N SER A 169 22.95 30.42 -27.88
CA SER A 169 24.41 30.35 -28.08
C SER A 169 25.14 31.16 -27.00
N TYR A 170 25.99 30.52 -26.19
CA TYR A 170 26.74 31.22 -25.12
C TYR A 170 27.78 32.21 -25.65
N LEU A 171 28.41 31.92 -26.79
CA LEU A 171 29.50 32.74 -27.33
C LEU A 171 28.97 34.01 -28.01
N ASP A 172 27.84 33.88 -28.70
CA ASP A 172 27.25 34.95 -29.49
C ASP A 172 26.21 35.75 -28.70
N GLU A 173 25.80 35.26 -27.53
CA GLU A 173 24.68 35.78 -26.71
C GLU A 173 23.38 35.98 -27.52
N VAL A 174 23.14 35.12 -28.53
CA VAL A 174 21.96 35.16 -29.40
C VAL A 174 21.06 33.95 -29.24
N ILE A 175 19.78 34.15 -29.57
CA ILE A 175 18.74 33.13 -29.52
C ILE A 175 18.27 32.82 -30.93
N LEU A 176 18.68 31.67 -31.42
CA LEU A 176 18.57 31.26 -32.80
C LEU A 176 17.25 30.52 -33.05
N LEU A 177 16.49 30.97 -34.06
CA LEU A 177 15.26 30.30 -34.50
C LEU A 177 15.59 29.19 -35.50
N ASN A 178 15.19 27.97 -35.18
CA ASN A 178 15.37 26.80 -36.05
C ASN A 178 14.06 26.01 -36.13
N ARG A 179 13.86 25.29 -37.24
CA ARG A 179 12.72 24.40 -37.44
C ARG A 179 13.20 23.04 -37.92
N LEU A 180 12.72 21.98 -37.29
CA LEU A 180 12.88 20.60 -37.72
C LEU A 180 11.60 20.15 -38.43
N ASN A 181 11.71 19.81 -39.71
CA ASN A 181 10.63 19.11 -40.39
C ASN A 181 10.60 17.66 -39.89
N ARG A 182 9.52 17.30 -39.20
CA ARG A 182 9.39 16.00 -38.56
C ARG A 182 9.37 14.83 -39.54
N LYS A 183 8.84 15.04 -40.76
CA LYS A 183 8.69 13.97 -41.77
C LYS A 183 10.00 13.66 -42.47
N THR A 184 10.80 14.69 -42.76
CA THR A 184 12.06 14.55 -43.51
C THR A 184 13.29 14.47 -42.59
N GLY A 185 13.16 14.89 -41.33
CA GLY A 185 14.28 15.01 -40.39
C GLY A 185 15.23 16.17 -40.71
N THR A 186 14.87 17.05 -41.65
CA THR A 186 15.73 18.14 -42.11
C THR A 186 15.55 19.40 -41.26
N TRP A 187 16.68 19.99 -40.86
CA TRP A 187 16.71 21.28 -40.16
C TRP A 187 16.68 22.45 -41.15
N THR A 188 15.87 23.46 -40.84
CA THR A 188 15.88 24.79 -41.45
C THR A 188 16.32 25.80 -40.40
N TYR A 189 17.33 26.60 -40.72
CA TYR A 189 17.90 27.61 -39.82
C TYR A 189 17.51 29.00 -40.31
N PHE A 190 16.80 29.77 -39.50
CA PHE A 190 16.39 31.13 -39.87
C PHE A 190 17.42 32.11 -39.32
N ARG A 191 18.05 32.88 -40.21
CA ARG A 191 19.12 33.85 -39.88
C ARG A 191 18.82 35.20 -40.53
N HIS A 192 19.49 36.23 -40.03
CA HIS A 192 19.50 37.54 -40.65
C HIS A 192 20.43 37.53 -41.84
N ASP A 193 19.91 37.97 -42.98
CA ASP A 193 20.69 38.23 -44.18
C ASP A 193 20.28 39.59 -44.75
N PRO A 194 21.16 40.60 -44.67
CA PRO A 194 20.90 41.94 -45.21
C PRO A 194 20.59 41.95 -46.71
N ALA A 195 21.07 40.96 -47.48
CA ALA A 195 20.83 40.87 -48.92
C ALA A 195 19.45 40.30 -49.26
N HIS A 196 18.77 39.65 -48.31
CA HIS A 196 17.49 38.99 -48.53
C HIS A 196 16.38 39.66 -47.70
N PRO A 197 15.41 40.37 -48.32
CA PRO A 197 14.37 41.12 -47.60
C PRO A 197 13.39 40.25 -46.80
N TYR A 198 13.37 38.94 -47.06
CA TYR A 198 12.53 37.93 -46.41
C TYR A 198 13.28 37.13 -45.33
N SER A 199 14.50 37.53 -45.00
CA SER A 199 15.24 37.02 -43.84
C SER A 199 14.76 37.71 -42.56
N LEU A 200 15.14 37.16 -41.40
CA LEU A 200 14.86 37.81 -40.11
C LEU A 200 15.57 39.16 -40.04
N ALA A 201 14.97 40.17 -39.39
CA ALA A 201 15.61 41.49 -39.25
C ALA A 201 16.84 41.49 -38.32
N ALA A 202 16.98 40.50 -37.44
CA ALA A 202 18.18 40.23 -36.65
C ALA A 202 18.32 38.74 -36.38
N ASN A 203 19.53 38.28 -36.04
CA ASN A 203 19.81 36.86 -35.79
C ASN A 203 19.14 36.32 -34.52
N SER A 204 18.91 37.19 -33.55
CA SER A 204 18.39 36.80 -32.23
C SER A 204 16.89 37.09 -32.13
N ILE A 205 16.14 36.11 -31.61
CA ILE A 205 14.76 36.29 -31.17
C ILE A 205 14.74 36.99 -29.81
N PHE A 206 13.80 37.91 -29.64
CA PHE A 206 13.64 38.62 -28.38
C PHE A 206 13.19 37.67 -27.28
N VAL A 207 13.87 37.75 -26.13
CA VAL A 207 13.52 37.02 -24.92
C VAL A 207 13.53 37.97 -23.74
N SER A 208 12.45 37.92 -22.97
CA SER A 208 12.36 38.60 -21.69
C SER A 208 12.68 37.60 -20.60
N SER A 209 13.84 37.72 -19.96
CA SER A 209 14.18 36.95 -18.76
C SER A 209 13.83 37.76 -17.52
N THR A 210 13.05 37.19 -16.61
CA THR A 210 12.66 37.86 -15.36
C THR A 210 12.77 36.87 -14.21
N TYR A 211 13.74 37.09 -13.32
CA TYR A 211 14.02 36.22 -12.16
C TYR A 211 14.20 34.73 -12.49
N GLY A 212 14.75 34.43 -13.67
CA GLY A 212 15.09 33.07 -14.08
C GLY A 212 14.01 32.31 -14.87
N ILE A 213 12.87 32.96 -15.14
CA ILE A 213 11.84 32.48 -16.07
C ILE A 213 11.99 33.26 -17.39
N ASP A 214 12.18 32.51 -18.48
CA ASP A 214 12.37 33.07 -19.81
C ASP A 214 11.03 33.08 -20.56
N THR A 215 10.63 34.25 -21.05
CA THR A 215 9.46 34.41 -21.94
C THR A 215 9.94 34.74 -23.34
N PHE A 216 9.68 33.82 -24.27
CA PHE A 216 10.13 33.92 -25.65
C PHE A 216 9.12 34.66 -26.52
N ALA A 217 9.57 35.56 -27.38
CA ALA A 217 8.71 36.27 -28.33
C ALA A 217 8.38 35.39 -29.54
N PHE A 218 7.68 34.29 -29.29
CA PHE A 218 7.21 33.32 -30.27
C PHE A 218 5.74 32.98 -29.98
N LEU A 219 4.89 32.99 -31.00
CA LEU A 219 3.47 32.66 -30.89
C LEU A 219 2.98 31.99 -32.18
N GLU A 220 2.30 30.85 -32.06
CA GLU A 220 1.43 30.34 -33.13
C GLU A 220 0.01 30.81 -32.85
N ASP A 221 -0.60 31.57 -33.77
CA ASP A 221 -1.99 31.97 -33.64
C ASP A 221 -2.96 30.84 -34.04
N LYS A 222 -4.25 30.99 -33.76
CA LYS A 222 -5.30 30.02 -34.12
C LYS A 222 -5.38 29.72 -35.60
N SER A 223 -4.91 30.61 -36.48
CA SER A 223 -4.87 30.38 -37.92
C SER A 223 -3.70 29.50 -38.36
N GLY A 224 -2.80 29.13 -37.43
CA GLY A 224 -1.59 28.37 -37.71
C GLY A 224 -0.43 29.24 -38.19
N THR A 225 -0.52 30.55 -38.00
CA THR A 225 0.54 31.49 -38.41
C THR A 225 1.53 31.67 -37.27
N ILE A 226 2.83 31.51 -37.57
CA ILE A 226 3.91 31.74 -36.61
C ILE A 226 4.30 33.22 -36.59
N TRP A 227 4.33 33.82 -35.41
CA TRP A 227 4.74 35.18 -35.15
C TRP A 227 6.00 35.18 -34.29
N VAL A 228 7.01 35.96 -34.70
CA VAL A 228 8.26 36.10 -33.94
C VAL A 228 8.73 37.54 -33.89
N THR A 229 9.30 37.96 -32.77
CA THR A 229 9.92 39.28 -32.64
C THR A 229 11.43 39.14 -32.57
N THR A 230 12.17 39.85 -33.41
CA THR A 230 13.64 39.85 -33.37
C THR A 230 14.18 40.91 -32.43
N SER A 231 15.26 40.62 -31.71
CA SER A 231 15.99 41.58 -30.87
C SER A 231 17.07 42.33 -31.67
N GLY A 232 17.08 43.65 -31.58
CA GLY A 232 18.02 44.56 -32.25
C GLY A 232 17.74 46.01 -31.86
N ASP A 233 18.35 46.99 -32.54
CA ASP A 233 18.15 48.43 -32.28
C ASP A 233 16.67 48.85 -32.32
N GLU A 234 15.88 48.20 -33.18
CA GLU A 234 14.43 48.25 -33.20
C GLU A 234 13.87 46.82 -33.18
N HIS A 235 12.87 46.55 -32.33
CA HIS A 235 12.20 45.25 -32.32
C HIS A 235 11.24 45.17 -33.51
N VAL A 236 11.39 44.12 -34.32
CA VAL A 236 10.59 43.93 -35.54
C VAL A 236 9.76 42.66 -35.41
N LEU A 237 8.43 42.82 -35.56
CA LEU A 237 7.49 41.72 -35.62
C LEU A 237 7.54 41.06 -37.00
N HIS A 238 7.72 39.76 -37.04
CA HIS A 238 7.69 38.96 -38.26
C HIS A 238 6.53 37.97 -38.20
N ARG A 239 6.01 37.66 -39.38
CA ARG A 239 4.99 36.65 -39.61
C ARG A 239 5.51 35.62 -40.60
N PHE A 240 5.44 34.35 -40.25
CA PHE A 240 5.82 33.25 -41.11
C PHE A 240 4.74 32.99 -42.15
N ASP A 241 5.14 32.90 -43.41
CA ASP A 241 4.26 32.44 -44.48
C ASP A 241 4.57 30.96 -44.79
N PRO A 242 3.68 30.03 -44.41
CA PRO A 242 3.91 28.60 -44.63
C PRO A 242 3.92 28.21 -46.12
N LYS A 243 3.37 29.04 -47.02
CA LYS A 243 3.36 28.74 -48.47
C LYS A 243 4.71 29.01 -49.12
N THR A 244 5.40 30.05 -48.68
CA THR A 244 6.68 30.49 -49.26
C THR A 244 7.89 30.06 -48.43
N ASP A 245 7.65 29.46 -47.26
CA ASP A 245 8.67 29.02 -46.30
C ASP A 245 9.57 30.15 -45.79
N ARG A 246 9.02 31.37 -45.69
CA ARG A 246 9.77 32.59 -45.42
C ARG A 246 9.08 33.47 -44.37
N PHE A 247 9.89 34.27 -43.68
CA PHE A 247 9.38 35.31 -42.78
C PHE A 247 9.15 36.61 -43.55
N ASN A 248 8.03 37.25 -43.25
CA ASN A 248 7.71 38.59 -43.73
C ASN A 248 7.65 39.54 -42.54
N ARG A 249 8.23 40.74 -42.70
CA ARG A 249 8.09 41.80 -41.69
C ARG A 249 6.63 42.26 -41.64
N PHE A 250 6.05 42.32 -40.44
CA PHE A 250 4.68 42.79 -40.26
C PHE A 250 4.66 44.32 -40.15
N THR A 251 3.94 44.95 -41.08
CA THR A 251 3.73 46.40 -41.07
C THR A 251 2.32 46.71 -40.59
N PRO A 252 2.16 47.22 -39.35
CA PRO A 252 0.83 47.57 -38.83
C PRO A 252 0.23 48.78 -39.55
N THR A 253 -1.10 48.86 -39.55
CA THR A 253 -1.88 50.02 -40.00
C THR A 253 -2.30 50.82 -38.77
N ALA A 254 -1.62 51.94 -38.52
CA ALA A 254 -1.91 52.86 -37.42
C ALA A 254 -1.44 54.28 -37.76
N ASN A 255 -1.76 55.25 -36.90
CA ASN A 255 -1.22 56.61 -37.05
C ASN A 255 0.32 56.62 -36.83
N PRO A 256 1.05 57.63 -37.35
CA PRO A 256 2.51 57.66 -37.25
C PRO A 256 3.08 57.61 -35.83
N ALA A 257 2.34 58.15 -34.84
CA ALA A 257 2.74 58.13 -33.44
C ALA A 257 2.73 56.70 -32.86
N VAL A 258 1.66 55.92 -33.09
CA VAL A 258 1.55 54.53 -32.67
C VAL A 258 2.58 53.66 -33.37
N LEU A 259 2.84 53.89 -34.67
CA LEU A 259 3.85 53.15 -35.44
C LEU A 259 5.28 53.35 -34.90
N THR A 260 5.59 54.55 -34.41
CA THR A 260 6.90 54.85 -33.80
C THR A 260 7.08 54.08 -32.49
N ASP A 261 6.01 53.99 -31.69
CA ASP A 261 6.03 53.29 -30.41
C ASP A 261 5.99 51.76 -30.54
N PHE A 262 5.44 51.24 -31.64
CA PHE A 262 5.31 49.80 -31.93
C PHE A 262 6.66 49.07 -32.07
N LYS A 263 7.78 49.81 -32.14
CA LYS A 263 9.15 49.28 -32.26
C LYS A 263 9.72 48.71 -30.95
N ARG A 264 8.96 48.77 -29.85
CA ARG A 264 9.37 48.31 -28.51
C ARG A 264 8.51 47.18 -27.95
N ILE A 265 7.89 46.40 -28.83
CA ILE A 265 7.11 45.22 -28.42
C ILE A 265 8.01 44.15 -27.81
N LYS A 266 7.49 43.42 -26.82
CA LYS A 266 8.21 42.37 -26.08
C LYS A 266 7.62 40.99 -26.35
N THR A 267 6.46 40.71 -25.77
CA THR A 267 5.79 39.40 -25.81
C THR A 267 4.45 39.52 -26.51
N LEU A 268 3.95 38.41 -27.06
CA LEU A 268 2.67 38.34 -27.77
C LEU A 268 1.78 37.28 -27.11
N THR A 269 0.49 37.55 -27.02
CA THR A 269 -0.52 36.55 -26.68
C THR A 269 -1.74 36.73 -27.56
N GLU A 270 -2.44 35.65 -27.88
CA GLU A 270 -3.71 35.70 -28.61
C GLU A 270 -4.89 35.54 -27.65
N ASP A 271 -6.01 36.19 -27.95
CA ASP A 271 -7.25 36.02 -27.20
C ASP A 271 -8.25 35.02 -27.82
N ALA A 272 -9.43 34.90 -27.21
CA ALA A 272 -10.48 34.01 -27.69
C ALA A 272 -10.97 34.34 -29.12
N GLN A 273 -10.93 35.61 -29.52
CA GLN A 273 -11.43 36.15 -30.79
C GLN A 273 -10.37 36.17 -31.90
N GLY A 274 -9.11 35.88 -31.56
CA GLY A 274 -7.98 35.90 -32.49
C GLY A 274 -7.33 37.27 -32.62
N GLU A 275 -7.51 38.16 -31.65
CA GLU A 275 -6.75 39.41 -31.54
C GLU A 275 -5.45 39.17 -30.77
N LEU A 276 -4.36 39.79 -31.24
CA LEU A 276 -3.05 39.68 -30.61
C LEU A 276 -2.83 40.85 -29.66
N TYR A 277 -2.31 40.58 -28.48
CA TYR A 277 -1.88 41.58 -27.52
C TYR A 277 -0.36 41.55 -27.39
N ALA A 278 0.28 42.69 -27.62
CA ALA A 278 1.72 42.84 -27.50
C ALA A 278 2.07 43.73 -26.31
N SER A 279 2.89 43.22 -25.39
CA SER A 279 3.49 43.99 -24.29
C SER A 279 4.59 44.91 -24.83
N SER A 280 4.94 45.97 -24.11
CA SER A 280 6.02 46.87 -24.53
C SER A 280 6.74 47.55 -23.37
N GLU A 281 7.98 47.97 -23.64
CA GLU A 281 8.78 48.70 -22.66
C GLU A 281 8.55 50.21 -22.71
N GLY A 282 7.71 50.67 -21.78
CA GLY A 282 7.42 52.08 -21.57
C GLY A 282 6.52 52.69 -22.65
N LYS A 283 5.89 51.87 -23.50
CA LYS A 283 5.00 52.31 -24.59
C LYS A 283 3.57 51.78 -24.44
N GLY A 284 3.24 51.14 -23.33
CA GLY A 284 1.91 50.63 -23.00
C GLY A 284 1.62 49.25 -23.57
N LEU A 285 0.34 48.97 -23.81
CA LEU A 285 -0.15 47.71 -24.35
C LEU A 285 -0.64 47.93 -25.78
N PHE A 286 -0.26 47.07 -26.71
CA PHE A 286 -0.78 47.09 -28.08
C PHE A 286 -1.78 45.95 -28.28
N ARG A 287 -2.91 46.26 -28.91
CA ARG A 287 -3.87 45.29 -29.42
C ARG A 287 -3.84 45.33 -30.94
N ILE A 288 -3.63 44.19 -31.57
CA ILE A 288 -3.39 44.02 -33.00
C ILE A 288 -4.49 43.11 -33.54
N ASN A 289 -5.19 43.56 -34.57
CA ASN A 289 -6.04 42.69 -35.36
C ASN A 289 -5.19 42.06 -36.49
N PRO A 290 -4.89 40.75 -36.44
CA PRO A 290 -3.98 40.14 -37.41
C PRO A 290 -4.56 40.08 -38.83
N ARG A 291 -5.89 40.21 -39.00
CA ARG A 291 -6.57 40.18 -40.30
C ARG A 291 -6.53 41.53 -41.01
N THR A 292 -6.79 42.61 -40.29
CA THR A 292 -6.84 43.98 -40.86
C THR A 292 -5.52 44.72 -40.73
N GLY A 293 -4.62 44.27 -39.84
CA GLY A 293 -3.39 44.96 -39.50
C GLY A 293 -3.60 46.17 -38.57
N GLN A 294 -4.83 46.45 -38.14
CA GLN A 294 -5.14 47.59 -37.28
C GLN A 294 -4.53 47.41 -35.89
N VAL A 295 -3.87 48.46 -35.38
CA VAL A 295 -3.28 48.48 -34.03
C VAL A 295 -3.90 49.56 -33.17
N THR A 296 -4.29 49.19 -31.95
CA THR A 296 -4.74 50.10 -30.89
C THR A 296 -3.72 50.09 -29.76
N GLN A 297 -3.27 51.27 -29.32
CA GLN A 297 -2.35 51.43 -28.20
C GLN A 297 -3.09 51.89 -26.95
N PHE A 298 -2.86 51.22 -25.82
CA PHE A 298 -3.34 51.63 -24.50
C PHE A 298 -2.18 52.19 -23.69
N ARG A 299 -2.30 53.46 -23.27
CA ARG A 299 -1.31 54.18 -22.46
C ARG A 299 -1.86 54.60 -21.12
N HIS A 300 -0.95 54.78 -20.16
CA HIS A 300 -1.24 55.28 -18.85
C HIS A 300 -1.65 56.75 -18.94
N ASP A 301 -2.82 57.06 -18.41
CA ASP A 301 -3.30 58.43 -18.23
C ASP A 301 -3.58 58.65 -16.74
N PRO A 302 -2.75 59.42 -16.03
CA PRO A 302 -2.94 59.74 -14.62
C PRO A 302 -4.31 60.36 -14.29
N LYS A 303 -5.00 60.97 -15.27
CA LYS A 303 -6.33 61.56 -15.10
C LYS A 303 -7.47 60.56 -15.30
N ASN A 304 -7.19 59.43 -15.94
CA ASN A 304 -8.18 58.39 -16.21
C ASN A 304 -7.89 57.12 -15.38
N PRO A 305 -8.65 56.88 -14.29
CA PRO A 305 -8.46 55.71 -13.43
C PRO A 305 -8.83 54.38 -14.10
N TYR A 306 -9.34 54.41 -15.35
CA TYR A 306 -9.63 53.23 -16.16
C TYR A 306 -8.61 53.00 -17.27
N SER A 307 -7.57 53.83 -17.38
CA SER A 307 -6.41 53.60 -18.25
C SER A 307 -5.50 52.52 -17.67
N ILE A 308 -4.51 52.02 -18.43
CA ILE A 308 -3.52 51.10 -17.89
C ILE A 308 -2.70 51.78 -16.77
N ARG A 309 -2.25 51.04 -15.76
CA ARG A 309 -1.59 51.58 -14.56
C ARG A 309 -0.22 52.18 -14.85
N ASN A 310 0.52 51.57 -15.76
CA ASN A 310 1.86 51.97 -16.13
C ASN A 310 2.14 51.58 -17.57
N ASP A 311 2.88 52.41 -18.29
CA ASP A 311 3.25 52.17 -19.69
C ASP A 311 4.31 51.07 -19.86
N SER A 312 4.99 50.67 -18.78
CA SER A 312 5.93 49.55 -18.81
C SER A 312 5.19 48.25 -18.52
N VAL A 313 4.79 47.57 -19.60
CA VAL A 313 4.07 46.29 -19.56
C VAL A 313 5.08 45.16 -19.70
N THR A 314 5.17 44.31 -18.69
CA THR A 314 6.12 43.18 -18.70
C THR A 314 5.52 41.96 -19.37
N HIS A 315 4.30 41.61 -18.99
CA HIS A 315 3.62 40.40 -19.44
C HIS A 315 2.14 40.66 -19.67
N VAL A 316 1.57 39.91 -20.61
CA VAL A 316 0.14 39.88 -20.87
C VAL A 316 -0.26 38.43 -21.02
N CYS A 317 -1.34 38.04 -20.36
CA CYS A 317 -1.93 36.73 -20.53
C CYS A 317 -3.44 36.85 -20.71
N VAL A 318 -4.03 35.84 -21.34
CA VAL A 318 -5.48 35.71 -21.45
C VAL A 318 -5.89 34.45 -20.69
N SER A 319 -6.74 34.60 -19.68
CA SER A 319 -7.28 33.45 -18.94
C SER A 319 -8.35 32.72 -19.75
N ARG A 320 -8.68 31.50 -19.35
CA ARG A 320 -9.64 30.61 -20.04
C ARG A 320 -11.04 31.21 -20.20
N ASP A 321 -11.44 32.10 -19.29
CA ASP A 321 -12.69 32.87 -19.36
C ASP A 321 -12.64 34.06 -20.33
N GLY A 322 -11.52 34.28 -21.02
CA GLY A 322 -11.29 35.38 -21.95
C GLY A 322 -10.89 36.71 -21.29
N THR A 323 -10.67 36.74 -19.97
CA THR A 323 -10.17 37.93 -19.28
C THR A 323 -8.71 38.18 -19.64
N VAL A 324 -8.36 39.41 -20.02
CA VAL A 324 -6.97 39.80 -20.31
C VAL A 324 -6.35 40.40 -19.05
N TRP A 325 -5.26 39.80 -18.61
CA TRP A 325 -4.46 40.20 -17.47
C TRP A 325 -3.18 40.85 -17.97
N VAL A 326 -2.88 42.03 -17.45
CA VAL A 326 -1.78 42.87 -17.90
C VAL A 326 -0.89 43.15 -16.70
N ALA A 327 0.32 42.63 -16.73
CA ALA A 327 1.31 42.88 -15.70
C ALA A 327 2.13 44.11 -16.07
N THR A 328 2.24 45.02 -15.11
CA THR A 328 3.05 46.24 -15.24
C THR A 328 4.11 46.29 -14.15
N THR A 329 5.08 47.17 -14.29
CA THR A 329 6.10 47.41 -13.23
C THR A 329 5.53 47.94 -11.91
N GLN A 330 4.26 48.36 -11.88
CA GLN A 330 3.60 48.93 -10.69
C GLN A 330 2.37 48.15 -10.21
N GLY A 331 2.12 46.96 -10.76
CA GLY A 331 0.99 46.11 -10.36
C GLY A 331 0.34 45.41 -11.54
N ILE A 332 -0.80 44.77 -11.27
CA ILE A 332 -1.54 43.97 -12.26
C ILE A 332 -2.84 44.68 -12.60
N ASP A 333 -3.13 44.75 -13.89
CA ASP A 333 -4.38 45.29 -14.41
C ASP A 333 -5.22 44.18 -15.03
N ARG A 334 -6.52 44.24 -14.77
CA ARG A 334 -7.53 43.41 -15.42
C ARG A 334 -8.30 44.22 -16.45
N LEU A 335 -8.29 43.80 -17.70
CA LEU A 335 -9.05 44.44 -18.77
C LEU A 335 -10.50 43.91 -18.79
N ASN A 336 -11.47 44.77 -18.47
CA ASN A 336 -12.88 44.46 -18.60
C ASN A 336 -13.36 44.87 -19.99
N ARG A 337 -13.76 43.90 -20.81
CA ARG A 337 -14.19 44.10 -22.21
C ARG A 337 -15.62 44.65 -22.35
N THR A 338 -16.48 44.47 -21.34
CA THR A 338 -17.95 44.66 -21.43
C THR A 338 -18.51 45.90 -20.73
N ALA A 339 -17.70 46.89 -20.36
CA ALA A 339 -18.17 47.98 -19.50
C ALA A 339 -18.92 49.11 -20.26
N GLY A 340 -20.22 48.91 -20.51
CA GLY A 340 -21.33 49.89 -20.46
C GLY A 340 -21.28 51.16 -21.33
N PRO A 341 -22.40 51.92 -21.42
CA PRO A 341 -22.45 53.15 -22.21
C PRO A 341 -21.47 54.19 -21.66
N SER A 342 -20.72 54.82 -22.55
CA SER A 342 -19.97 56.03 -22.22
C SER A 342 -20.93 57.14 -21.82
N GLN A 343 -20.60 57.92 -20.77
CA GLN A 343 -21.30 59.17 -20.48
C GLN A 343 -21.00 60.29 -21.51
N THR A 344 -20.13 60.02 -22.51
CA THR A 344 -19.68 61.02 -23.49
C THR A 344 -20.00 60.65 -24.95
N GLY A 345 -20.91 59.71 -25.21
CA GLY A 345 -21.40 59.42 -26.57
C GLY A 345 -20.37 58.77 -27.53
N SER A 346 -19.17 58.46 -27.07
CA SER A 346 -18.23 57.55 -27.74
C SER A 346 -18.57 56.11 -27.34
N GLY A 347 -18.42 55.13 -28.22
CA GLY A 347 -18.76 53.72 -27.93
C GLY A 347 -18.09 53.16 -26.65
N PRO A 348 -18.46 51.95 -26.19
CA PRO A 348 -17.92 51.37 -24.96
C PRO A 348 -16.39 51.31 -25.02
N LEU A 349 -15.74 52.09 -24.14
CA LEU A 349 -14.29 52.12 -24.02
C LEU A 349 -13.81 50.98 -23.11
N PRO A 350 -12.71 50.28 -23.45
CA PRO A 350 -12.11 49.29 -22.57
C PRO A 350 -11.71 49.92 -21.23
N ARG A 351 -12.01 49.25 -20.11
CA ARG A 351 -11.67 49.71 -18.76
C ARG A 351 -10.71 48.76 -18.07
N PHE A 352 -9.61 49.30 -17.54
CA PHE A 352 -8.68 48.55 -16.70
C PHE A 352 -9.09 48.65 -15.22
N THR A 353 -8.99 47.54 -14.49
CA THR A 353 -9.16 47.48 -13.02
C THR A 353 -7.81 47.15 -12.40
N HIS A 354 -7.33 48.03 -11.53
CA HIS A 354 -6.01 47.94 -10.93
C HIS A 354 -6.00 47.07 -9.66
N LEU A 355 -5.11 46.10 -9.61
CA LEU A 355 -4.84 45.24 -8.46
C LEU A 355 -3.43 45.57 -7.96
N VAL A 356 -3.38 46.42 -6.92
CA VAL A 356 -2.15 47.05 -6.44
C VAL A 356 -1.72 46.42 -5.13
N SER A 357 -0.41 46.21 -4.98
CA SER A 357 0.16 45.75 -3.72
C SER A 357 -0.01 46.81 -2.63
N LYS A 358 -0.57 46.40 -1.50
CA LYS A 358 -0.61 47.17 -0.26
C LYS A 358 0.11 46.38 0.81
N PRO A 359 1.28 46.83 1.31
CA PRO A 359 2.05 46.10 2.31
C PRO A 359 1.26 45.77 3.59
N SER A 360 0.37 46.68 4.02
CA SER A 360 -0.48 46.51 5.20
C SER A 360 -1.71 45.61 4.99
N ASP A 361 -2.03 45.24 3.75
CA ASP A 361 -3.20 44.42 3.43
C ASP A 361 -2.74 43.05 2.89
N PRO A 362 -2.81 41.98 3.69
CA PRO A 362 -2.39 40.64 3.26
C PRO A 362 -3.25 40.07 2.12
N ASN A 363 -4.43 40.63 1.88
CA ASN A 363 -5.34 40.21 0.81
C ASN A 363 -5.11 40.94 -0.52
N SER A 364 -4.02 41.70 -0.65
CA SER A 364 -3.57 42.33 -1.91
C SER A 364 -2.32 41.59 -2.45
N PRO A 365 -1.89 41.73 -3.71
CA PRO A 365 -0.70 41.02 -4.20
C PRO A 365 0.57 41.47 -3.47
N SER A 366 1.61 40.65 -3.37
CA SER A 366 2.92 41.09 -2.86
C SER A 366 3.55 42.12 -3.79
N PRO A 367 4.45 42.99 -3.28
CA PRO A 367 5.14 43.95 -4.12
C PRO A 367 6.12 43.25 -5.08
N GLY A 368 6.50 43.97 -6.13
CA GLY A 368 7.52 43.53 -7.08
C GLY A 368 7.01 43.21 -8.49
N LEU A 369 7.97 42.95 -9.37
CA LEU A 369 7.71 42.63 -10.78
C LEU A 369 7.10 41.23 -10.89
N LEU A 370 6.03 41.10 -11.67
CA LEU A 370 5.43 39.80 -11.98
C LEU A 370 6.38 38.98 -12.86
N GLN A 371 6.66 37.74 -12.46
CA GLN A 371 7.59 36.84 -13.14
C GLN A 371 6.89 35.93 -14.15
N PHE A 372 5.75 35.35 -13.75
CA PHE A 372 4.90 34.52 -14.60
C PHE A 372 3.44 34.64 -14.16
N LEU A 373 2.52 34.23 -15.03
CA LEU A 373 1.10 34.14 -14.72
C LEU A 373 0.55 32.81 -15.25
N ALA A 374 0.00 32.01 -14.36
CA ALA A 374 -0.57 30.70 -14.67
C ALA A 374 -1.98 30.59 -14.09
N GLU A 375 -2.85 29.89 -14.80
CA GLU A 375 -4.22 29.59 -14.35
C GLU A 375 -4.31 28.10 -14.01
N SER A 376 -4.73 27.82 -12.78
CA SER A 376 -4.99 26.44 -12.34
C SER A 376 -6.38 25.96 -12.82
N PRO A 377 -6.64 24.65 -12.94
CA PRO A 377 -7.91 24.14 -13.47
C PRO A 377 -9.17 24.61 -12.71
N ASN A 378 -9.04 24.96 -11.43
CA ASN A 378 -10.14 25.51 -10.63
C ASN A 378 -10.45 26.99 -10.95
N GLY A 379 -9.66 27.63 -11.81
CA GLY A 379 -9.78 29.02 -12.24
C GLY A 379 -8.97 30.03 -11.40
N ASP A 380 -8.29 29.59 -10.35
CA ASP A 380 -7.42 30.47 -9.55
C ASP A 380 -6.17 30.84 -10.34
N LEU A 381 -5.75 32.09 -10.20
CA LEU A 381 -4.56 32.62 -10.86
C LEU A 381 -3.38 32.59 -9.91
N TRP A 382 -2.26 32.12 -10.41
CA TRP A 382 -1.00 32.03 -9.70
C TRP A 382 0.05 32.85 -10.42
N PHE A 383 0.79 33.65 -9.66
CA PHE A 383 1.87 34.45 -10.20
C PHE A 383 2.93 34.70 -9.13
N ALA A 384 4.19 34.69 -9.53
CA ALA A 384 5.27 35.08 -8.64
C ALA A 384 5.61 36.56 -8.81
N THR A 385 5.95 37.22 -7.70
CA THR A 385 6.66 38.50 -7.67
C THR A 385 8.05 38.31 -7.09
N ALA A 386 8.87 39.36 -7.10
CA ALA A 386 10.20 39.34 -6.48
C ALA A 386 10.20 38.87 -5.01
N ASP A 387 9.11 39.08 -4.27
CA ASP A 387 9.00 38.74 -2.84
C ASP A 387 8.32 37.39 -2.57
N GLY A 388 7.76 36.75 -3.60
CA GLY A 388 7.22 35.40 -3.47
C GLY A 388 6.06 35.05 -4.40
N LEU A 389 5.42 33.90 -4.14
CA LEU A 389 4.31 33.39 -4.94
C LEU A 389 2.98 33.96 -4.42
N ASN A 390 2.07 34.29 -5.32
CA ASN A 390 0.76 34.83 -5.00
C ASN A 390 -0.32 33.98 -5.66
N ARG A 391 -1.42 33.78 -4.93
CA ARG A 391 -2.65 33.21 -5.46
C ARG A 391 -3.74 34.27 -5.43
N TYR A 392 -4.41 34.47 -6.55
CA TYR A 392 -5.67 35.20 -6.60
C TYR A 392 -6.81 34.18 -6.61
N ASN A 393 -7.48 34.04 -5.46
CA ASN A 393 -8.64 33.18 -5.34
C ASN A 393 -9.82 33.86 -6.04
N ARG A 394 -10.25 33.30 -7.17
CA ARG A 394 -11.30 33.92 -7.98
C ARG A 394 -12.66 33.98 -7.29
N ARG A 395 -12.98 32.96 -6.49
CA ARG A 395 -14.28 32.85 -5.79
C ARG A 395 -14.41 33.88 -4.68
N ARG A 396 -13.32 34.10 -3.93
CA ARG A 396 -13.27 35.07 -2.83
C ARG A 396 -12.88 36.48 -3.28
N GLN A 397 -12.38 36.62 -4.52
CA GLN A 397 -11.78 37.85 -5.04
C GLN A 397 -10.69 38.43 -4.13
N ALA A 398 -9.90 37.55 -3.50
CA ALA A 398 -8.87 37.92 -2.53
C ALA A 398 -7.53 37.30 -2.91
N PHE A 399 -6.43 37.97 -2.54
CA PHE A 399 -5.09 37.42 -2.70
C PHE A 399 -4.63 36.66 -1.46
N GLU A 400 -3.78 35.67 -1.70
CA GLU A 400 -3.01 34.98 -0.67
C GLU A 400 -1.53 35.03 -1.06
N ARG A 401 -0.68 35.37 -0.10
CA ARG A 401 0.76 35.58 -0.30
C ARG A 401 1.58 34.44 0.31
N TYR A 402 2.48 33.90 -0.47
CA TYR A 402 3.49 32.92 -0.07
C TYR A 402 4.86 33.61 -0.17
N LEU A 403 5.22 34.33 0.89
CA LEU A 403 6.49 35.04 1.02
C LEU A 403 7.57 34.11 1.55
N ARG A 404 8.83 34.55 1.47
CA ARG A 404 9.99 33.83 1.99
C ARG A 404 9.76 33.37 3.43
N SER A 405 9.93 32.06 3.65
CA SER A 405 9.81 31.40 4.94
C SER A 405 10.97 30.43 5.13
N ASN A 406 11.38 30.22 6.38
CA ASN A 406 12.37 29.21 6.74
C ASN A 406 11.70 27.97 7.37
N GLU A 407 10.37 27.93 7.39
CA GLU A 407 9.61 26.79 7.90
C GLU A 407 9.63 25.62 6.89
N PRO A 408 9.86 24.37 7.33
CA PRO A 408 9.99 23.21 6.43
C PRO A 408 8.77 22.96 5.52
N ASP A 409 7.56 23.31 6.00
CA ASP A 409 6.29 23.07 5.30
C ASP A 409 5.80 24.29 4.47
N GLU A 410 6.58 25.36 4.43
CA GLU A 410 6.26 26.58 3.69
C GLU A 410 7.16 26.73 2.45
N LEU A 411 6.59 27.32 1.40
CA LEU A 411 7.34 27.61 0.18
C LEU A 411 8.43 28.67 0.47
N ASN A 412 9.70 28.27 0.42
CA ASN A 412 10.80 29.21 0.49
C ASN A 412 11.07 29.83 -0.89
N THR A 413 10.59 31.06 -1.07
CA THR A 413 10.75 31.79 -2.34
C THR A 413 12.14 32.41 -2.53
N GLY A 414 13.05 32.26 -1.56
CA GLY A 414 14.38 32.86 -1.57
C GLY A 414 15.33 32.37 -2.67
N TYR A 415 15.07 31.18 -3.25
CA TYR A 415 15.95 30.54 -4.23
C TYR A 415 15.52 30.70 -5.70
N GLY A 416 14.53 31.55 -5.96
CA GLY A 416 14.02 31.85 -7.31
C GLY A 416 13.21 30.69 -7.92
N ILE A 417 12.00 30.99 -8.37
CA ILE A 417 11.10 30.03 -9.02
C ILE A 417 11.52 29.87 -10.48
N ARG A 418 11.81 28.63 -10.90
CA ARG A 418 12.27 28.31 -12.27
C ARG A 418 11.16 27.72 -13.14
N SER A 419 10.29 26.94 -12.54
CA SER A 419 9.18 26.29 -13.24
C SER A 419 7.93 26.24 -12.38
N PHE A 420 6.78 26.29 -13.03
CA PHE A 420 5.47 26.22 -12.39
C PHE A 420 4.56 25.32 -13.21
N LEU A 421 3.85 24.41 -12.54
CA LEU A 421 2.88 23.53 -13.16
C LEU A 421 1.65 23.39 -12.25
N ALA A 422 0.47 23.66 -12.78
CA ALA A 422 -0.78 23.24 -12.15
C ALA A 422 -1.26 21.98 -12.88
N ASP A 423 -1.28 20.86 -12.18
CA ASP A 423 -1.70 19.59 -12.78
C ASP A 423 -3.21 19.53 -13.02
N GLN A 424 -3.67 18.49 -13.70
CA GLN A 424 -5.08 18.26 -14.05
C GLN A 424 -6.00 18.15 -12.82
N THR A 425 -5.48 17.75 -11.65
CA THR A 425 -6.24 17.68 -10.40
C THR A 425 -6.32 19.04 -9.68
N GLY A 426 -5.55 20.01 -10.16
CA GLY A 426 -5.41 21.34 -9.57
C GLY A 426 -4.46 21.39 -8.38
N VAL A 427 -3.54 20.43 -8.26
CA VAL A 427 -2.38 20.54 -7.35
C VAL A 427 -1.30 21.36 -8.07
N VAL A 428 -0.69 22.27 -7.32
CA VAL A 428 0.33 23.19 -7.83
C VAL A 428 1.73 22.67 -7.51
N TRP A 429 2.63 22.79 -8.48
CA TRP A 429 4.02 22.37 -8.42
C TRP A 429 4.92 23.56 -8.76
N VAL A 430 5.96 23.76 -7.96
CA VAL A 430 6.88 24.88 -8.07
C VAL A 430 8.31 24.34 -8.06
N GLY A 431 8.99 24.39 -9.19
CA GLY A 431 10.40 24.02 -9.30
C GLY A 431 11.28 25.21 -8.94
N THR A 432 12.34 24.95 -8.18
CA THR A 432 13.27 25.97 -7.69
C THR A 432 14.67 25.80 -8.28
N SER A 433 15.52 26.81 -8.10
CA SER A 433 16.89 26.73 -8.62
C SER A 433 17.77 25.74 -7.86
N ASN A 434 17.58 25.53 -6.54
CA ASN A 434 18.51 24.75 -5.71
C ASN A 434 17.85 23.93 -4.58
N GLU A 435 16.54 24.06 -4.35
CA GLU A 435 15.87 23.35 -3.27
C GLU A 435 15.09 22.14 -3.75
N GLY A 436 14.82 21.98 -5.05
CA GLY A 436 14.00 20.90 -5.59
C GLY A 436 12.63 21.40 -5.98
N VAL A 437 11.60 20.60 -5.73
CA VAL A 437 10.21 20.87 -6.12
C VAL A 437 9.32 21.02 -4.90
N TYR A 438 8.62 22.13 -4.80
CA TYR A 438 7.53 22.31 -3.87
C TYR A 438 6.23 21.89 -4.53
N LYS A 439 5.59 20.89 -3.95
CA LYS A 439 4.30 20.36 -4.39
C LYS A 439 3.25 20.75 -3.35
N GLN A 440 2.17 21.38 -3.78
CA GLN A 440 1.07 21.73 -2.90
C GLN A 440 0.55 20.49 -2.17
N SER A 441 0.62 20.51 -0.85
CA SER A 441 0.01 19.48 -0.03
C SER A 441 -1.47 19.80 0.14
N ARG A 442 -2.32 18.81 -0.14
CA ARG A 442 -3.72 18.80 0.31
C ARG A 442 -3.89 17.94 1.56
N THR A 443 -2.78 17.50 2.16
CA THR A 443 -2.79 16.81 3.42
C THR A 443 -3.28 17.77 4.48
N VAL A 444 -4.28 17.32 5.22
CA VAL A 444 -4.79 18.03 6.39
C VAL A 444 -3.69 18.03 7.42
N ASN A 445 -3.22 19.22 7.78
CA ASN A 445 -2.21 19.37 8.80
C ASN A 445 -2.83 20.08 10.01
N PHE A 446 -2.60 19.54 11.19
CA PHE A 446 -3.03 20.21 12.41
C PHE A 446 -2.14 21.43 12.64
N SER A 447 -2.75 22.59 12.89
CA SER A 447 -2.00 23.77 13.29
C SER A 447 -1.77 23.75 14.80
N SER A 448 -0.52 23.84 15.22
CA SER A 448 -0.18 24.14 16.61
C SER A 448 -0.77 25.49 17.00
N ILE A 449 -1.43 25.55 18.15
CA ILE A 449 -1.96 26.80 18.72
C ILE A 449 -1.07 27.34 19.84
N THR A 450 0.02 26.64 20.19
CA THR A 450 0.99 27.13 21.17
C THR A 450 2.21 27.69 20.44
N GLN A 451 2.53 28.97 20.67
CA GLN A 451 3.81 29.51 20.20
C GLN A 451 4.93 28.91 21.06
N GLU A 452 5.95 28.31 20.43
CA GLU A 452 7.18 27.98 21.14
C GLU A 452 7.73 29.26 21.79
N PRO A 453 8.16 29.21 23.07
CA PRO A 453 8.83 30.34 23.68
C PRO A 453 10.04 30.72 22.83
N ASP A 454 10.07 31.97 22.38
CA ASP A 454 11.17 32.57 21.63
C ASP A 454 12.51 32.28 22.32
N SER A 455 13.28 31.35 21.75
CA SER A 455 14.56 30.85 22.29
C SER A 455 15.65 31.92 22.32
N THR A 456 15.38 33.09 21.72
CA THR A 456 16.30 34.21 21.61
C THR A 456 16.24 35.18 22.80
N LYS A 457 15.32 34.99 23.75
CA LYS A 457 15.23 35.81 24.98
C LYS A 457 15.95 35.13 26.16
N PRO A 458 17.10 35.65 26.63
CA PRO A 458 17.75 35.15 27.83
C PRO A 458 16.88 35.53 29.04
N GLY A 459 16.29 34.55 29.71
CA GLY A 459 15.44 34.75 30.90
C GLY A 459 14.07 34.05 30.85
N SER A 460 13.67 33.48 29.71
CA SER A 460 12.48 32.63 29.57
C SER A 460 12.77 31.13 29.74
N SER A 461 13.92 30.76 30.33
CA SER A 461 14.29 29.38 30.66
C SER A 461 13.64 28.90 31.96
N GLY A 462 12.33 29.11 32.10
CA GLY A 462 11.52 28.21 32.91
C GLY A 462 11.19 27.03 32.01
N SER A 463 11.97 25.95 32.07
CA SER A 463 11.62 24.68 31.46
C SER A 463 10.18 24.35 31.90
N VAL A 464 9.21 24.53 31.00
CA VAL A 464 7.86 24.02 31.23
C VAL A 464 8.02 22.52 31.15
N ALA A 465 8.01 21.86 32.31
CA ALA A 465 8.07 20.41 32.41
C ALA A 465 7.04 19.82 31.44
N SER A 466 7.49 18.87 30.62
CA SER A 466 6.63 18.21 29.65
C SER A 466 5.43 17.60 30.38
N SER A 467 4.20 18.00 30.03
CA SER A 467 2.96 17.48 30.58
C SER A 467 2.08 16.90 29.48
N THR A 468 1.61 15.67 29.69
CA THR A 468 0.64 15.02 28.81
C THR A 468 -0.72 15.69 29.00
N ILE A 469 -1.36 16.06 27.89
CA ILE A 469 -2.75 16.53 27.91
C ILE A 469 -3.65 15.29 27.96
N ILE A 470 -4.49 15.21 28.98
CA ILE A 470 -5.39 14.08 29.24
C ILE A 470 -6.81 14.40 28.80
N ARG A 471 -7.25 15.65 28.99
CA ARG A 471 -8.61 16.10 28.69
C ARG A 471 -8.61 17.52 28.12
N LEU A 472 -9.49 17.75 27.15
CA LEU A 472 -9.74 19.06 26.56
C LEU A 472 -11.19 19.46 26.83
N TYR A 473 -11.44 20.73 27.13
CA TYR A 473 -12.79 21.24 27.36
C TYR A 473 -12.90 22.73 26.99
N GLU A 474 -13.95 23.10 26.27
CA GLU A 474 -14.33 24.51 26.06
C GLU A 474 -15.57 24.81 26.90
N ALA A 475 -15.44 25.73 27.85
CA ALA A 475 -16.56 26.15 28.70
C ALA A 475 -17.58 26.95 27.86
N PRO A 476 -18.87 26.56 27.82
CA PRO A 476 -19.91 27.31 27.12
C PRO A 476 -19.95 28.82 27.45
N SER A 477 -19.60 29.23 28.67
CA SER A 477 -19.56 30.64 29.06
C SER A 477 -18.34 31.43 28.58
N GLU A 478 -17.26 30.76 28.16
CA GLU A 478 -16.01 31.39 27.68
C GLU A 478 -15.59 30.84 26.30
N PRO A 479 -16.37 31.10 25.23
CA PRO A 479 -16.04 30.62 23.90
C PRO A 479 -14.68 31.18 23.44
N GLY A 480 -13.82 30.29 22.93
CA GLY A 480 -12.43 30.59 22.56
C GLY A 480 -11.39 30.43 23.68
N ILE A 481 -11.79 30.01 24.88
CA ILE A 481 -10.88 29.57 25.94
C ILE A 481 -10.90 28.05 26.01
N ILE A 482 -9.73 27.43 25.86
CA ILE A 482 -9.58 25.98 25.96
C ILE A 482 -8.96 25.63 27.30
N TRP A 483 -9.64 24.79 28.06
CA TRP A 483 -9.16 24.25 29.32
C TRP A 483 -8.50 22.90 29.06
N LEU A 484 -7.27 22.75 29.56
CA LEU A 484 -6.44 21.56 29.40
C LEU A 484 -6.31 20.88 30.76
N GLY A 485 -6.77 19.64 30.84
CA GLY A 485 -6.47 18.76 31.96
C GLY A 485 -5.15 18.06 31.68
N THR A 486 -4.18 18.20 32.59
CA THR A 486 -2.84 17.60 32.46
C THR A 486 -2.49 16.77 33.69
N GLU A 487 -1.39 16.02 33.60
CA GLU A 487 -0.81 15.32 34.76
C GLU A 487 -0.33 16.28 35.87
N LEU A 488 0.03 17.52 35.51
CA LEU A 488 0.56 18.51 36.44
C LEU A 488 -0.49 19.45 37.04
N GLY A 489 -1.74 19.38 36.54
CA GLY A 489 -2.84 20.22 36.98
C GLY A 489 -3.72 20.74 35.84
N LEU A 490 -4.48 21.79 36.13
CA LEU A 490 -5.40 22.42 35.19
C LEU A 490 -4.73 23.59 34.50
N GLU A 491 -4.90 23.70 33.19
CA GLU A 491 -4.40 24.84 32.43
C GLU A 491 -5.50 25.55 31.65
N ARG A 492 -5.39 26.88 31.57
CA ARG A 492 -6.27 27.73 30.78
C ARG A 492 -5.48 28.31 29.61
N LEU A 493 -5.95 28.05 28.39
CA LEU A 493 -5.37 28.56 27.15
C LEU A 493 -6.32 29.55 26.47
N ASP A 494 -5.86 30.79 26.30
CA ASP A 494 -6.57 31.79 25.51
C ASP A 494 -6.17 31.72 24.04
N ARG A 495 -7.10 31.32 23.17
CA ARG A 495 -6.81 31.10 21.74
C ARG A 495 -6.42 32.37 20.98
N LYS A 496 -6.94 33.55 21.37
CA LYS A 496 -6.67 34.79 20.64
C LYS A 496 -5.26 35.30 20.91
N THR A 497 -4.77 35.07 22.12
CA THR A 497 -3.49 35.61 22.58
C THR A 497 -2.38 34.56 22.71
N GLY A 498 -2.72 33.26 22.66
CA GLY A 498 -1.80 32.15 22.92
C GLY A 498 -1.38 32.04 24.39
N ARG A 499 -1.96 32.84 25.30
CA ARG A 499 -1.53 32.91 26.71
C ARG A 499 -2.01 31.69 27.49
N ARG A 500 -1.07 31.05 28.21
CA ARG A 500 -1.30 29.92 29.12
C ARG A 500 -1.30 30.37 30.58
N THR A 501 -2.23 29.85 31.38
CA THR A 501 -2.27 30.02 32.84
C THR A 501 -2.40 28.65 33.50
N LEU A 502 -1.38 28.24 34.25
CA LEU A 502 -1.33 26.94 34.93
C LEU A 502 -1.79 27.04 36.39
N TYR A 503 -2.71 26.16 36.78
CA TYR A 503 -3.15 25.92 38.14
C TYR A 503 -2.63 24.56 38.60
N ARG A 504 -1.59 24.57 39.45
CA ARG A 504 -0.92 23.37 39.96
C ARG A 504 -1.22 23.13 41.43
N HIS A 505 -1.01 21.90 41.88
CA HIS A 505 -1.05 21.57 43.29
C HIS A 505 0.06 22.32 44.05
N GLU A 506 -0.31 22.90 45.19
CA GLU A 506 0.63 23.55 46.10
C GLU A 506 0.44 22.96 47.50
N ASP A 507 1.48 22.31 48.01
CA ASP A 507 1.48 21.70 49.34
C ASP A 507 1.16 22.76 50.41
N GLY A 508 0.22 22.43 51.30
CA GLY A 508 -0.23 23.33 52.38
C GLY A 508 -1.21 24.43 51.96
N ASN A 509 -1.41 24.69 50.65
CA ASN A 509 -2.40 25.65 50.18
C ASN A 509 -3.73 24.97 49.90
N ARG A 510 -4.72 25.14 50.79
CA ARG A 510 -6.06 24.54 50.62
C ARG A 510 -6.87 25.11 49.45
N TYR A 511 -6.46 26.26 48.90
CA TYR A 511 -7.12 26.95 47.79
C TYR A 511 -6.50 26.63 46.42
N SER A 512 -5.41 25.86 46.36
CA SER A 512 -4.87 25.35 45.09
C SER A 512 -5.67 24.12 44.64
N ILE A 513 -5.43 23.61 43.43
CA ILE A 513 -6.02 22.35 42.98
C ILE A 513 -5.44 21.17 43.78
N GLY A 514 -6.22 20.11 43.99
CA GLY A 514 -5.77 18.89 44.66
C GLY A 514 -4.68 18.16 43.88
N LYS A 515 -3.96 17.26 44.54
CA LYS A 515 -2.97 16.39 43.90
C LYS A 515 -3.68 15.43 42.95
N GLY A 516 -3.08 15.14 41.80
CA GLY A 516 -3.58 14.15 40.85
C GLY A 516 -3.86 14.70 39.45
N GLU A 517 -4.15 13.77 38.55
CA GLU A 517 -4.36 14.03 37.13
C GLU A 517 -5.79 14.52 36.85
N ILE A 518 -5.96 15.46 35.92
CA ILE A 518 -7.27 16.03 35.59
C ILE A 518 -7.97 15.21 34.51
N PHE A 519 -8.98 14.43 34.90
CA PHE A 519 -9.75 13.58 33.97
C PHE A 519 -11.13 14.14 33.61
N ALA A 520 -11.72 14.97 34.48
CA ALA A 520 -13.06 15.50 34.28
C ALA A 520 -13.09 17.02 34.39
N MET A 521 -13.78 17.67 33.46
CA MET A 521 -14.06 19.10 33.48
C MET A 521 -15.48 19.31 32.99
N ALA A 522 -16.25 20.12 33.69
CA ALA A 522 -17.61 20.44 33.30
C ALA A 522 -18.03 21.83 33.78
N GLU A 523 -18.90 22.48 33.01
CA GLU A 523 -19.59 23.69 33.44
C GLU A 523 -21.07 23.39 33.67
N ASP A 524 -21.57 23.76 34.85
CA ASP A 524 -22.99 23.60 35.14
C ASP A 524 -23.83 24.75 34.56
N LYS A 525 -25.15 24.61 34.67
CA LYS A 525 -26.11 25.61 34.14
C LYS A 525 -25.99 27.00 34.78
N GLN A 526 -25.32 27.11 35.93
CA GLN A 526 -25.09 28.38 36.62
C GLN A 526 -23.74 29.02 36.23
N GLY A 527 -22.99 28.39 35.31
CA GLY A 527 -21.68 28.84 34.86
C GLY A 527 -20.53 28.48 35.82
N ARG A 528 -20.78 27.61 36.81
CA ARG A 528 -19.73 27.17 37.73
C ARG A 528 -18.88 26.09 37.08
N PHE A 529 -17.57 26.18 37.27
CA PHE A 529 -16.60 25.29 36.63
C PHE A 529 -16.10 24.24 37.61
N TRP A 530 -16.40 22.99 37.29
CA TRP A 530 -16.11 21.82 38.10
C TRP A 530 -14.96 21.04 37.48
N VAL A 531 -14.04 20.58 38.32
CA VAL A 531 -12.83 19.87 37.92
C VAL A 531 -12.69 18.63 38.79
N GLY A 532 -12.61 17.46 38.16
CA GLY A 532 -12.41 16.19 38.83
C GLY A 532 -10.99 15.71 38.64
N THR A 533 -10.34 15.29 39.72
CA THR A 533 -8.99 14.74 39.68
C THR A 533 -9.00 13.28 40.12
N VAL A 534 -8.06 12.50 39.59
CA VAL A 534 -7.78 11.15 40.09
C VAL A 534 -6.78 11.28 41.25
N GLY A 535 -7.28 11.13 42.48
CA GLY A 535 -6.50 11.14 43.72
C GLY A 535 -6.64 12.42 44.56
N GLY A 536 -7.39 13.42 44.11
CA GLY A 536 -7.58 14.70 44.82
C GLY A 536 -9.04 15.15 44.95
N GLY A 537 -9.99 14.38 44.43
CA GLY A 537 -11.43 14.63 44.56
C GLY A 537 -11.99 15.63 43.55
N LEU A 538 -13.16 16.18 43.90
CA LEU A 538 -13.90 17.14 43.09
C LEU A 538 -13.56 18.57 43.52
N HIS A 539 -13.45 19.48 42.55
CA HIS A 539 -13.05 20.86 42.78
C HIS A 539 -14.00 21.82 42.08
N LEU A 540 -14.30 22.94 42.74
CA LEU A 540 -15.02 24.06 42.18
C LEU A 540 -14.06 25.25 42.02
N LEU A 541 -13.84 25.70 40.78
CA LEU A 541 -12.96 26.82 40.46
C LEU A 541 -13.72 28.15 40.52
N ASP A 542 -13.26 29.06 41.40
CA ASP A 542 -13.57 30.48 41.28
C ASP A 542 -12.68 31.10 40.20
N ARG A 543 -13.21 31.24 38.99
CA ARG A 543 -12.46 31.76 37.83
C ARG A 543 -11.95 33.20 38.02
N LYS A 544 -12.56 34.00 38.89
CA LYS A 544 -12.12 35.40 39.13
C LYS A 544 -10.92 35.46 40.04
N ARG A 545 -10.89 34.58 41.06
CA ARG A 545 -9.82 34.54 42.07
C ARG A 545 -8.72 33.53 41.75
N GLY A 546 -9.00 32.56 40.86
CA GLY A 546 -8.09 31.45 40.57
C GLY A 546 -7.96 30.45 41.71
N THR A 547 -8.93 30.42 42.63
CA THR A 547 -8.92 29.57 43.84
C THR A 547 -9.92 28.44 43.73
N PHE A 548 -9.63 27.31 44.37
CA PHE A 548 -10.45 26.10 44.36
C PHE A 548 -11.13 25.85 45.70
N THR A 549 -12.38 25.42 45.66
CA THR A 549 -13.06 24.76 46.78
C THR A 549 -12.99 23.25 46.55
N ARG A 550 -12.44 22.49 47.50
CA ARG A 550 -12.22 21.05 47.37
C ARG A 550 -13.31 20.25 48.07
N PHE A 551 -13.78 19.20 47.40
CA PHE A 551 -14.70 18.20 47.90
C PHE A 551 -13.96 16.85 47.85
N VAL A 552 -13.51 16.41 49.02
CA VAL A 552 -12.77 15.16 49.20
C VAL A 552 -13.59 14.18 50.04
N ARG A 553 -13.26 12.90 49.95
CA ARG A 553 -13.85 11.85 50.75
C ARG A 553 -13.50 12.04 52.22
N ASP A 554 -14.54 12.05 53.05
CA ASP A 554 -14.42 12.02 54.49
C ASP A 554 -15.25 10.85 55.03
N PRO A 555 -14.62 9.75 55.45
CA PRO A 555 -15.33 8.59 55.99
C PRO A 555 -16.24 8.89 57.19
N ALA A 556 -16.02 10.00 57.90
CA ALA A 556 -16.86 10.43 59.02
C ALA A 556 -18.09 11.25 58.58
N ASN A 557 -18.11 11.74 57.33
CA ASN A 557 -19.20 12.57 56.79
C ASN A 557 -19.90 11.85 55.62
N PRO A 558 -21.15 11.37 55.81
CA PRO A 558 -21.91 10.71 54.74
C PRO A 558 -22.37 11.65 53.62
N ASN A 559 -22.16 12.97 53.76
CA ASN A 559 -22.38 13.97 52.71
C ASN A 559 -21.04 14.43 52.09
N SER A 560 -20.01 13.58 52.09
CA SER A 560 -18.73 13.83 51.40
C SER A 560 -18.63 12.95 50.16
N LEU A 561 -17.62 13.14 49.31
CA LEU A 561 -17.44 12.37 48.08
C LEU A 561 -17.24 10.87 48.37
N ILE A 562 -17.75 9.96 47.52
CA ILE A 562 -17.61 8.51 47.75
C ILE A 562 -16.17 8.01 47.62
N ASP A 563 -15.42 8.61 46.70
CA ASP A 563 -14.03 8.28 46.34
C ASP A 563 -13.36 9.52 45.72
N ASP A 564 -12.11 9.78 46.10
CA ASP A 564 -11.30 10.91 45.60
C ASP A 564 -10.81 10.73 44.16
N ASN A 565 -11.06 9.58 43.54
CA ASN A 565 -10.68 9.29 42.16
C ASN A 565 -11.83 9.63 41.19
N VAL A 566 -12.00 10.92 40.88
CA VAL A 566 -13.07 11.41 40.00
C VAL A 566 -12.68 11.24 38.53
N ARG A 567 -13.49 10.53 37.75
CA ARG A 567 -13.24 10.23 36.32
C ARG A 567 -14.10 11.01 35.35
N GLU A 568 -15.34 11.31 35.69
CA GLU A 568 -16.30 11.98 34.80
C GLU A 568 -17.26 12.85 35.62
N ILE A 569 -17.66 14.00 35.08
CA ILE A 569 -18.64 14.90 35.70
C ILE A 569 -19.69 15.23 34.65
N LEU A 570 -20.95 14.91 34.94
CA LEU A 570 -22.09 15.19 34.08
C LEU A 570 -23.03 16.18 34.78
N PRO A 571 -23.11 17.44 34.32
CA PRO A 571 -24.15 18.37 34.72
C PRO A 571 -25.49 17.92 34.15
N ALA A 572 -26.40 17.48 35.03
CA ALA A 572 -27.73 17.04 34.62
C ALA A 572 -28.63 18.23 34.29
N SER A 573 -29.63 17.96 33.46
CA SER A 573 -30.58 18.99 33.05
C SER A 573 -31.50 19.51 34.17
N ASP A 574 -31.55 18.85 35.32
CA ASP A 574 -32.23 19.33 36.53
C ASP A 574 -31.39 20.31 37.38
N GLY A 575 -30.14 20.57 37.00
CA GLY A 575 -29.22 21.46 37.72
C GLY A 575 -28.35 20.77 38.77
N THR A 576 -28.47 19.45 38.93
CA THR A 576 -27.59 18.62 39.77
C THR A 576 -26.36 18.13 39.01
N LEU A 577 -25.40 17.52 39.70
CA LEU A 577 -24.23 16.90 39.09
C LEU A 577 -24.23 15.40 39.35
N TRP A 578 -23.90 14.62 38.32
CA TRP A 578 -23.55 13.21 38.45
C TRP A 578 -22.04 13.08 38.31
N ILE A 579 -21.41 12.40 39.24
CA ILE A 579 -19.95 12.30 39.36
C ILE A 579 -19.57 10.83 39.35
N GLY A 580 -18.86 10.41 38.31
CA GLY A 580 -18.32 9.06 38.20
C GLY A 580 -16.97 8.97 38.90
N THR A 581 -16.81 7.98 39.78
CA THR A 581 -15.58 7.75 40.54
C THR A 581 -15.13 6.29 40.44
N TYR A 582 -13.93 5.96 40.94
CA TYR A 582 -13.48 4.56 41.04
C TYR A 582 -14.27 3.72 42.06
N GLY A 583 -14.94 4.36 43.02
CA GLY A 583 -15.73 3.69 44.06
C GLY A 583 -17.23 3.65 43.80
N GLY A 584 -17.71 4.27 42.72
CA GLY A 584 -19.11 4.28 42.32
C GLY A 584 -19.58 5.59 41.69
N LEU A 585 -20.89 5.83 41.76
CA LEU A 585 -21.56 7.01 41.21
C LEU A 585 -22.07 7.91 42.34
N ASP A 586 -21.77 9.20 42.25
CA ASP A 586 -22.26 10.23 43.15
C ASP A 586 -23.28 11.14 42.47
N HIS A 587 -24.36 11.46 43.18
CA HIS A 587 -25.32 12.49 42.79
C HIS A 587 -25.21 13.66 43.77
N TYR A 588 -24.78 14.82 43.27
CA TYR A 588 -24.54 16.01 44.06
C TYR A 588 -25.59 17.08 43.75
N ASP A 589 -26.31 17.50 44.78
CA ASP A 589 -27.19 18.67 44.72
C ASP A 589 -26.39 19.91 45.15
N PRO A 590 -26.08 20.83 44.24
CA PRO A 590 -25.26 21.97 44.55
C PRO A 590 -25.98 23.08 45.33
N VAL A 591 -27.31 23.03 45.43
CA VAL A 591 -28.11 23.96 46.24
C VAL A 591 -28.12 23.51 47.68
N ARG A 592 -28.31 22.21 47.91
CA ARG A 592 -28.31 21.60 49.25
C ARG A 592 -26.91 21.24 49.76
N GLN A 593 -25.93 21.18 48.86
CA GLN A 593 -24.56 20.72 49.14
C GLN A 593 -24.53 19.30 49.75
N THR A 594 -25.37 18.41 49.24
CA THR A 594 -25.50 17.02 49.72
C THR A 594 -25.12 16.04 48.63
N PHE A 595 -24.52 14.91 49.02
CA PHE A 595 -24.18 13.81 48.12
C PHE A 595 -25.08 12.61 48.39
N VAL A 596 -25.45 11.90 47.31
CA VAL A 596 -26.10 10.59 47.36
C VAL A 596 -25.21 9.59 46.62
N HIS A 597 -24.88 8.50 47.31
CA HIS A 597 -23.90 7.51 46.86
C HIS A 597 -24.56 6.26 46.27
N TYR A 598 -24.12 5.82 45.09
CA TYR A 598 -24.50 4.55 44.48
C TYR A 598 -23.25 3.67 44.32
N ARG A 599 -23.22 2.56 45.07
CA ARG A 599 -22.10 1.59 45.09
C ARG A 599 -22.44 0.31 44.34
N ARG A 600 -21.41 -0.47 44.01
CA ARG A 600 -21.58 -1.83 43.52
C ARG A 600 -22.37 -2.67 44.52
N THR A 601 -23.29 -3.48 44.02
CA THR A 601 -24.09 -4.41 44.83
C THR A 601 -23.95 -5.85 44.33
N ASP A 602 -23.54 -6.78 45.20
CA ASP A 602 -23.37 -8.21 44.88
C ASP A 602 -24.63 -9.06 45.20
N SER A 603 -25.67 -8.49 45.82
CA SER A 603 -26.89 -9.19 46.25
C SER A 603 -27.91 -9.31 45.11
N VAL A 604 -28.19 -10.55 44.68
CA VAL A 604 -29.19 -10.88 43.63
C VAL A 604 -30.61 -10.37 43.95
N LYS A 605 -30.94 -10.11 45.22
CA LYS A 605 -32.22 -9.51 45.63
C LYS A 605 -32.26 -7.98 45.45
N ASP A 606 -31.10 -7.33 45.39
CA ASP A 606 -30.92 -5.88 45.21
C ASP A 606 -30.41 -5.51 43.81
N CYS A 607 -30.06 -6.49 42.97
CA CYS A 607 -29.59 -6.32 41.59
C CYS A 607 -30.58 -5.60 40.65
N VAL A 608 -31.84 -5.43 41.05
CA VAL A 608 -32.82 -4.61 40.32
C VAL A 608 -32.55 -3.10 40.52
N ASN A 609 -31.75 -2.72 41.53
CA ASN A 609 -31.57 -1.33 42.00
C ASN A 609 -30.11 -0.93 42.28
N GLY A 610 -29.09 -1.67 41.80
CA GLY A 610 -27.68 -1.42 42.12
C GLY A 610 -26.77 -1.23 40.90
N LEU A 611 -25.67 -0.50 41.12
CA LEU A 611 -24.56 -0.41 40.16
C LEU A 611 -23.86 -1.77 40.05
N ILE A 612 -23.51 -2.23 38.84
CA ILE A 612 -22.87 -3.55 38.62
C ILE A 612 -21.34 -3.43 38.59
N GLY A 613 -20.80 -2.30 38.13
CA GLY A 613 -19.36 -2.03 38.10
C GLY A 613 -18.92 -1.16 39.28
N ASP A 614 -17.68 -1.35 39.73
CA ASP A 614 -17.10 -0.56 40.81
C ASP A 614 -16.75 0.86 40.37
N ALA A 615 -16.11 0.98 39.20
CA ALA A 615 -15.60 2.24 38.72
C ALA A 615 -16.43 2.80 37.55
N VAL A 616 -16.92 4.02 37.69
CA VAL A 616 -17.72 4.72 36.67
C VAL A 616 -16.82 5.64 35.86
N PHE A 617 -16.69 5.35 34.58
CA PHE A 617 -15.74 6.03 33.68
C PHE A 617 -16.43 6.96 32.68
N ALA A 618 -17.70 6.71 32.36
CA ALA A 618 -18.44 7.51 31.38
C ALA A 618 -19.89 7.71 31.84
N LEU A 619 -20.40 8.92 31.64
CA LEU A 619 -21.76 9.31 31.98
C LEU A 619 -22.38 10.09 30.82
N ALA A 620 -23.66 9.86 30.55
CA ALA A 620 -24.42 10.66 29.59
C ALA A 620 -25.91 10.74 29.98
N GLU A 621 -26.56 11.87 29.69
CA GLU A 621 -28.00 12.03 29.88
C GLU A 621 -28.74 11.81 28.55
N ASP A 622 -29.78 10.97 28.53
CA ASP A 622 -30.61 10.77 27.35
C ASP A 622 -31.80 11.76 27.27
N ALA A 623 -32.53 11.70 26.15
CA ALA A 623 -33.68 12.56 25.92
C ALA A 623 -34.82 12.35 26.95
N GLN A 624 -34.89 11.16 27.56
CA GLN A 624 -35.85 10.83 28.62
C GLN A 624 -35.36 11.17 30.02
N LYS A 625 -34.22 11.87 30.15
CA LYS A 625 -33.64 12.27 31.44
C LYS A 625 -33.15 11.09 32.27
N ARG A 626 -32.83 9.97 31.62
CA ARG A 626 -32.15 8.83 32.24
C ARG A 626 -30.64 9.01 32.08
N ILE A 627 -29.89 8.51 33.06
CA ILE A 627 -28.43 8.59 33.10
C ILE A 627 -27.85 7.27 32.62
N TRP A 628 -27.16 7.31 31.50
CA TRP A 628 -26.37 6.21 30.99
C TRP A 628 -25.02 6.18 31.68
N ILE A 629 -24.61 4.98 32.09
CA ILE A 629 -23.47 4.75 32.96
C ILE A 629 -22.60 3.67 32.32
N GLY A 630 -21.38 4.04 31.97
CA GLY A 630 -20.34 3.14 31.50
C GLY A 630 -19.33 2.85 32.61
N THR A 631 -19.07 1.57 32.88
CA THR A 631 -18.20 1.16 33.98
C THR A 631 -16.90 0.51 33.53
N ARG A 632 -15.98 0.33 34.47
CA ARG A 632 -14.83 -0.59 34.41
C ARG A 632 -14.94 -1.56 35.60
N PRO A 633 -15.06 -2.89 35.39
CA PRO A 633 -15.11 -3.61 34.10
C PRO A 633 -16.36 -3.26 33.26
N GLY A 634 -16.21 -3.37 31.94
CA GLY A 634 -17.05 -2.80 30.89
C GLY A 634 -18.51 -3.24 30.89
N SER A 635 -19.34 -2.53 31.64
CA SER A 635 -20.80 -2.70 31.61
C SER A 635 -21.47 -1.39 31.23
N LEU A 636 -22.68 -1.50 30.68
CA LEU A 636 -23.51 -0.36 30.32
C LEU A 636 -24.85 -0.48 31.04
N GLN A 637 -25.14 0.49 31.91
CA GLN A 637 -26.38 0.58 32.66
C GLN A 637 -27.08 1.92 32.41
N VAL A 638 -28.37 1.96 32.69
CA VAL A 638 -29.18 3.18 32.66
C VAL A 638 -29.87 3.33 34.01
N LEU A 639 -29.77 4.51 34.60
CA LEU A 639 -30.44 4.90 35.84
C LEU A 639 -31.58 5.87 35.51
N ALA A 640 -32.78 5.60 36.04
CA ALA A 640 -33.88 6.55 36.04
C ALA A 640 -33.85 7.39 37.35
N PRO A 641 -33.41 8.66 37.34
CA PRO A 641 -33.17 9.42 38.57
C PRO A 641 -34.41 9.60 39.45
N ARG A 642 -35.60 9.65 38.83
CA ARG A 642 -36.87 9.84 39.56
C ARG A 642 -37.26 8.64 40.41
N THR A 643 -36.91 7.43 39.96
CA THR A 643 -37.29 6.18 40.63
C THR A 643 -36.11 5.53 41.34
N GLY A 644 -34.86 5.94 41.03
CA GLY A 644 -33.64 5.29 41.52
C GLY A 644 -33.39 3.91 40.90
N GLN A 645 -34.14 3.54 39.86
CA GLN A 645 -34.08 2.20 39.28
C GLN A 645 -32.95 2.09 38.24
N PHE A 646 -32.16 1.03 38.35
CA PHE A 646 -31.10 0.68 37.40
C PHE A 646 -31.59 -0.36 36.40
N THR A 647 -31.19 -0.23 35.15
CA THR A 647 -31.45 -1.20 34.08
C THR A 647 -30.17 -1.50 33.34
N THR A 648 -29.79 -2.78 33.28
CA THR A 648 -28.60 -3.22 32.56
C THR A 648 -28.90 -3.32 31.07
N ILE A 649 -28.16 -2.56 30.26
CA ILE A 649 -28.27 -2.55 28.80
C ILE A 649 -27.35 -3.60 28.20
N LEU A 650 -26.09 -3.62 28.65
CA LEU A 650 -25.12 -4.64 28.29
C LEU A 650 -24.32 -5.06 29.52
N PRO A 651 -24.31 -6.36 29.87
CA PRO A 651 -23.50 -6.88 30.96
C PRO A 651 -22.02 -7.05 30.52
N ILE A 652 -21.15 -7.26 31.51
CA ILE A 652 -19.70 -7.44 31.31
C ILE A 652 -19.38 -8.61 30.36
N SER A 653 -20.21 -9.66 30.35
CA SER A 653 -20.04 -10.84 29.49
C SER A 653 -20.10 -10.57 28.00
N ASN A 654 -20.60 -9.40 27.57
CA ASN A 654 -20.82 -9.08 26.16
C ASN A 654 -19.58 -8.48 25.46
N GLY A 655 -18.42 -8.47 26.12
CA GLY A 655 -17.13 -8.15 25.49
C GLY A 655 -16.70 -6.67 25.56
N LEU A 656 -17.43 -5.83 26.30
CA LEU A 656 -16.95 -4.51 26.71
C LEU A 656 -15.94 -4.68 27.84
N ALA A 657 -14.84 -3.93 27.82
CA ALA A 657 -13.77 -4.05 28.81
C ALA A 657 -13.70 -2.84 29.73
N ALA A 658 -13.73 -1.63 29.18
CA ALA A 658 -13.72 -0.38 29.93
C ALA A 658 -14.29 0.74 29.05
N VAL A 659 -15.51 1.16 29.34
CA VAL A 659 -16.19 2.22 28.60
C VAL A 659 -15.51 3.56 28.90
N GLN A 660 -14.91 4.20 27.89
CA GLN A 660 -14.18 5.45 28.03
C GLN A 660 -15.04 6.70 27.79
N PHE A 661 -16.03 6.62 26.90
CA PHE A 661 -16.99 7.71 26.68
C PHE A 661 -18.35 7.19 26.22
N LEU A 662 -19.37 8.02 26.43
CA LEU A 662 -20.72 7.86 25.92
C LEU A 662 -21.14 9.11 25.16
N LEU A 663 -21.58 8.95 23.91
CA LEU A 663 -22.00 10.05 23.06
C LEU A 663 -23.36 9.75 22.42
N ALA A 664 -24.36 10.60 22.67
CA ALA A 664 -25.69 10.42 22.10
C ALA A 664 -25.65 10.42 20.56
N ASP A 665 -26.41 9.51 19.97
CA ASP A 665 -26.61 9.48 18.53
C ASP A 665 -27.73 10.44 18.06
N THR A 666 -27.75 10.73 16.77
CA THR A 666 -28.87 11.39 16.10
C THR A 666 -30.16 10.58 16.16
N HIS A 667 -30.06 9.25 16.18
CA HIS A 667 -31.22 8.40 16.46
C HIS A 667 -31.54 8.45 17.96
N PRO A 668 -32.80 8.69 18.33
CA PRO A 668 -33.18 8.72 19.74
C PRO A 668 -32.82 7.39 20.42
N ASN A 669 -32.33 7.50 21.65
CA ASN A 669 -32.02 6.38 22.53
C ASN A 669 -30.92 5.44 22.00
N CYS A 670 -30.07 5.93 21.10
CA CYS A 670 -28.88 5.24 20.65
C CYS A 670 -27.65 6.02 21.11
N PHE A 671 -26.62 5.30 21.55
CA PHE A 671 -25.37 5.87 22.04
C PHE A 671 -24.18 5.23 21.33
N TRP A 672 -23.25 6.10 20.94
CA TRP A 672 -21.89 5.71 20.61
C TRP A 672 -21.14 5.45 21.91
N VAL A 673 -20.54 4.26 22.00
CA VAL A 673 -19.81 3.77 23.17
C VAL A 673 -18.39 3.47 22.73
N GLY A 674 -17.44 4.28 23.22
CA GLY A 674 -16.01 4.02 23.03
C GLY A 674 -15.48 3.10 24.11
N ASP A 675 -14.84 2.00 23.73
CA ASP A 675 -14.25 1.04 24.66
C ASP A 675 -12.72 0.99 24.53
N PHE A 676 -12.05 0.70 25.65
CA PHE A 676 -10.59 0.69 25.71
C PHE A 676 -9.91 -0.45 24.93
N THR A 677 -10.56 -1.62 24.78
CA THR A 677 -9.96 -2.78 24.08
C THR A 677 -10.80 -3.29 22.92
N SER A 678 -12.07 -2.91 22.87
CA SER A 678 -13.06 -3.52 21.99
C SER A 678 -13.62 -2.56 20.94
N GLY A 679 -13.01 -1.39 20.75
CA GLY A 679 -13.33 -0.48 19.65
C GLY A 679 -14.54 0.43 19.92
N LEU A 680 -15.24 0.79 18.85
CA LEU A 680 -16.36 1.72 18.88
C LEU A 680 -17.68 1.02 18.58
N TRP A 681 -18.65 1.19 19.47
CA TRP A 681 -19.96 0.55 19.37
C TRP A 681 -21.05 1.60 19.18
N LEU A 682 -22.11 1.25 18.45
CA LEU A 682 -23.38 1.98 18.45
C LEU A 682 -24.45 1.06 19.03
N ILE A 683 -24.97 1.40 20.19
CA ILE A 683 -25.88 0.56 20.98
C ILE A 683 -27.16 1.33 21.27
N ASN A 684 -28.31 0.64 21.24
CA ASN A 684 -29.59 1.23 21.63
C ASN A 684 -29.96 0.92 23.10
N ASP A 685 -31.01 1.57 23.60
CA ASP A 685 -31.55 1.39 24.95
C ASP A 685 -32.18 0.02 25.25
N LYS A 686 -32.13 -0.91 24.29
CA LYS A 686 -32.55 -2.32 24.45
C LYS A 686 -31.36 -3.28 24.40
N GLY A 687 -30.12 -2.78 24.36
CA GLY A 687 -28.91 -3.59 24.29
C GLY A 687 -28.58 -4.15 22.91
N ARG A 688 -29.31 -3.76 21.86
CA ARG A 688 -29.00 -4.17 20.49
C ARG A 688 -27.81 -3.36 19.97
N VAL A 689 -26.76 -4.07 19.57
CA VAL A 689 -25.61 -3.50 18.84
C VAL A 689 -26.03 -3.25 17.40
N LEU A 690 -26.04 -1.98 16.98
CA LEU A 690 -26.40 -1.55 15.63
C LEU A 690 -25.19 -1.50 14.70
N LYS A 691 -24.04 -1.06 15.23
CA LYS A 691 -22.75 -1.04 14.53
C LYS A 691 -21.64 -1.33 15.53
N HIS A 692 -20.59 -2.00 15.08
CA HIS A 692 -19.40 -2.28 15.88
C HIS A 692 -18.17 -2.17 15.00
N TYR A 693 -17.26 -1.27 15.37
CA TYR A 693 -16.03 -1.01 14.66
C TYR A 693 -14.83 -1.44 15.48
N THR A 694 -13.91 -2.14 14.83
CA THR A 694 -12.70 -2.77 15.34
C THR A 694 -11.59 -2.66 14.28
N ARG A 695 -10.39 -3.12 14.60
CA ARG A 695 -9.24 -3.18 13.70
C ARG A 695 -9.53 -3.96 12.41
N THR A 696 -10.31 -5.04 12.52
CA THR A 696 -10.62 -5.91 11.38
C THR A 696 -11.64 -5.31 10.42
N ASN A 697 -12.39 -4.27 10.82
CA ASN A 697 -13.46 -3.71 10.00
C ASN A 697 -13.46 -2.17 9.90
N GLY A 698 -12.31 -1.53 10.12
CA GLY A 698 -12.07 -0.15 9.67
C GLY A 698 -11.36 0.77 10.66
N LEU A 699 -11.38 0.49 11.98
CA LEU A 699 -10.58 1.29 12.91
C LEU A 699 -9.08 0.97 12.75
N PRO A 700 -8.18 1.92 12.98
CA PRO A 700 -6.74 1.66 12.98
C PRO A 700 -6.30 0.82 14.18
N ILE A 701 -6.95 1.03 15.33
CA ILE A 701 -6.73 0.31 16.58
C ILE A 701 -8.04 0.23 17.37
N ASN A 702 -8.20 -0.80 18.19
CA ASN A 702 -9.41 -0.97 19.01
C ASN A 702 -9.47 -0.03 20.22
N THR A 703 -8.35 0.59 20.60
CA THR A 703 -8.30 1.46 21.77
C THR A 703 -8.88 2.83 21.45
N VAL A 704 -10.04 3.12 22.03
CA VAL A 704 -10.81 4.35 21.82
C VAL A 704 -10.92 5.12 23.14
N PHE A 705 -10.57 6.42 23.14
CA PHE A 705 -10.48 7.26 24.35
C PHE A 705 -11.56 8.33 24.42
N THR A 706 -11.76 9.08 23.33
CA THR A 706 -12.67 10.22 23.28
C THR A 706 -13.47 10.22 21.99
N GLY A 707 -14.64 10.84 22.00
CA GLY A 707 -15.52 10.90 20.85
C GLY A 707 -16.39 12.13 20.88
N HIS A 708 -16.33 12.93 19.81
CA HIS A 708 -17.09 14.17 19.68
C HIS A 708 -17.75 14.28 18.32
N ARG A 709 -18.91 14.93 18.26
CA ARG A 709 -19.64 15.20 17.02
C ARG A 709 -19.35 16.61 16.54
N ASP A 710 -19.02 16.78 15.27
CA ASP A 710 -18.89 18.11 14.67
C ASP A 710 -20.24 18.68 14.19
N LYS A 711 -20.24 19.94 13.74
CA LYS A 711 -21.45 20.62 13.25
C LYS A 711 -22.06 19.99 11.99
N LYS A 712 -21.31 19.18 11.24
CA LYS A 712 -21.78 18.49 10.03
C LYS A 712 -22.28 17.08 10.34
N GLY A 713 -22.11 16.60 11.57
CA GLY A 713 -22.52 15.27 12.01
C GLY A 713 -21.45 14.18 11.86
N PHE A 714 -20.21 14.53 11.49
CA PHE A 714 -19.10 13.56 11.55
C PHE A 714 -18.67 13.33 13.00
N LEU A 715 -18.19 12.13 13.26
CA LEU A 715 -17.64 11.73 14.56
C LEU A 715 -16.12 11.82 14.52
N TRP A 716 -15.53 12.50 15.49
CA TRP A 716 -14.10 12.64 15.70
C TRP A 716 -13.68 11.86 16.94
N ILE A 717 -12.91 10.80 16.72
CA ILE A 717 -12.62 9.75 17.70
C ILE A 717 -11.13 9.78 18.00
N GLY A 718 -10.75 10.01 19.26
CA GLY A 718 -9.38 9.87 19.74
C GLY A 718 -9.07 8.39 19.99
N THR A 719 -7.99 7.88 19.40
CA THR A 719 -7.57 6.47 19.52
C THR A 719 -6.16 6.38 20.13
N GLY A 720 -5.71 5.16 20.46
CA GLY A 720 -4.32 4.90 20.90
C GLY A 720 -3.27 5.00 19.80
N ASN A 721 -3.67 5.31 18.57
CA ASN A 721 -2.78 5.53 17.44
C ASN A 721 -3.28 6.70 16.59
N GLY A 722 -3.43 7.88 17.20
CA GLY A 722 -3.92 9.09 16.53
C GLY A 722 -5.44 9.24 16.54
N MET A 723 -6.00 9.95 15.55
CA MET A 723 -7.41 10.34 15.53
C MET A 723 -8.14 9.80 14.30
N VAL A 724 -9.41 9.43 14.44
CA VAL A 724 -10.26 8.97 13.34
C VAL A 724 -11.45 9.89 13.16
N ARG A 725 -11.71 10.32 11.92
CA ARG A 725 -12.99 10.91 11.55
C ARG A 725 -13.86 9.86 10.86
N LEU A 726 -15.02 9.57 11.45
CA LEU A 726 -16.01 8.63 10.93
C LEU A 726 -17.22 9.40 10.39
N ASN A 727 -17.62 9.07 9.15
CA ASN A 727 -18.92 9.43 8.62
C ASN A 727 -19.96 8.36 8.98
N PRO A 728 -20.91 8.64 9.90
CA PRO A 728 -21.86 7.62 10.35
C PRO A 728 -22.88 7.20 9.28
N SER A 729 -23.06 7.97 8.19
CA SER A 729 -23.99 7.65 7.10
C SER A 729 -23.36 6.73 6.03
N THR A 730 -22.09 6.99 5.65
CA THR A 730 -21.37 6.19 4.63
C THR A 730 -20.46 5.11 5.21
N ASN A 731 -20.25 5.12 6.53
CA ASN A 731 -19.26 4.31 7.26
C ASN A 731 -17.80 4.55 6.81
N GLN A 732 -17.53 5.60 6.05
CA GLN A 732 -16.16 5.95 5.66
C GLN A 732 -15.39 6.52 6.85
N MET A 733 -14.18 6.03 7.05
CA MET A 733 -13.25 6.49 8.07
C MET A 733 -12.03 7.12 7.44
N ARG A 734 -11.59 8.24 8.03
CA ARG A 734 -10.32 8.89 7.71
C ARG A 734 -9.45 8.88 8.96
N HIS A 735 -8.28 8.26 8.85
CA HIS A 735 -7.32 8.15 9.94
C HIS A 735 -6.26 9.26 9.83
N PHE A 736 -5.99 9.92 10.94
CA PHE A 736 -4.98 10.96 11.10
C PHE A 736 -3.91 10.44 12.05
N THR A 737 -2.65 10.52 11.62
CA THR A 737 -1.47 10.02 12.35
C THR A 737 -0.43 11.12 12.56
N GLN A 738 0.77 10.76 13.05
CA GLN A 738 1.88 11.69 13.12
C GLN A 738 2.27 12.32 11.79
N ARG A 739 2.04 11.61 10.67
CA ARG A 739 2.24 12.14 9.31
C ARG A 739 1.33 13.34 9.00
N ASN A 740 0.23 13.51 9.72
CA ASN A 740 -0.69 14.63 9.57
C ASN A 740 -0.41 15.76 10.58
N GLY A 741 0.72 15.73 11.28
CA GLY A 741 1.10 16.72 12.29
C GLY A 741 0.60 16.41 13.70
N LEU A 742 -0.10 15.28 13.92
CA LEU A 742 -0.40 14.81 15.27
C LEU A 742 0.90 14.42 15.99
N LYS A 743 0.96 14.64 17.30
CA LYS A 743 2.14 14.32 18.11
C LYS A 743 1.66 13.55 19.35
N GLY A 744 2.36 12.48 19.72
CA GLY A 744 2.01 11.61 20.86
C GLY A 744 1.16 10.37 20.50
N LEU A 745 1.08 9.44 21.46
CA LEU A 745 0.32 8.17 21.38
C LEU A 745 -1.16 8.34 21.75
N PHE A 746 -1.44 9.27 22.68
CA PHE A 746 -2.80 9.58 23.15
C PHE A 746 -3.25 10.91 22.58
N THR A 747 -4.40 10.92 21.92
CA THR A 747 -4.94 12.14 21.31
C THR A 747 -6.32 12.41 21.89
N PRO A 748 -6.44 13.07 23.06
CA PRO A 748 -7.75 13.54 23.52
C PRO A 748 -8.27 14.54 22.49
N THR A 749 -9.54 14.40 22.14
CA THR A 749 -10.18 15.21 21.10
C THR A 749 -11.25 16.12 21.70
N TRP A 750 -11.49 17.27 21.09
CA TRP A 750 -12.61 18.14 21.45
C TRP A 750 -13.15 18.89 20.25
N CYS A 751 -14.46 18.88 20.05
CA CYS A 751 -15.10 19.75 19.06
C CYS A 751 -15.56 21.05 19.72
N ALA A 752 -14.95 22.16 19.30
CA ALA A 752 -15.25 23.49 19.80
C ALA A 752 -16.58 24.05 19.26
N SER A 753 -17.15 24.99 20.01
CA SER A 753 -18.34 25.77 19.67
C SER A 753 -18.19 26.53 18.34
N ASN A 754 -16.97 26.95 17.99
CA ASN A 754 -16.67 27.61 16.72
C ASN A 754 -16.68 26.63 15.52
N GLY A 755 -16.59 25.32 15.77
CA GLY A 755 -16.57 24.25 14.77
C GLY A 755 -15.20 23.63 14.52
N GLU A 756 -14.13 24.11 15.15
CA GLU A 756 -12.81 23.47 15.15
C GLU A 756 -12.79 22.17 15.96
N VAL A 757 -11.88 21.28 15.58
CA VAL A 757 -11.54 20.08 16.31
C VAL A 757 -10.15 20.28 16.88
N TYR A 758 -10.03 20.18 18.19
CA TYR A 758 -8.77 20.16 18.89
C TYR A 758 -8.35 18.73 19.19
N ALA A 759 -7.06 18.49 19.08
CA ALA A 759 -6.37 17.26 19.43
C ALA A 759 -5.28 17.61 20.44
N GLY A 760 -5.24 16.94 21.58
CA GLY A 760 -4.14 17.08 22.52
C GLY A 760 -2.94 16.28 22.05
N SER A 761 -1.75 16.85 22.24
CA SER A 761 -0.45 16.21 22.07
C SER A 761 0.34 16.35 23.37
N ASN A 762 1.50 15.70 23.47
CA ASN A 762 2.51 16.05 24.46
C ASN A 762 2.85 17.55 24.32
N ASN A 763 2.57 18.34 25.36
CA ASN A 763 2.85 19.79 25.49
C ASN A 763 2.11 20.77 24.59
N ASP A 764 1.41 20.29 23.57
CA ASP A 764 0.82 21.13 22.53
C ASP A 764 -0.64 20.77 22.27
N VAL A 765 -1.41 21.77 21.84
CA VAL A 765 -2.77 21.60 21.38
C VAL A 765 -2.78 21.84 19.88
N LEU A 766 -3.33 20.89 19.17
CA LEU A 766 -3.39 20.85 17.72
C LEU A 766 -4.81 21.18 17.29
N ALA A 767 -4.99 22.19 16.45
CA ALA A 767 -6.29 22.60 15.95
C ALA A 767 -6.46 22.25 14.48
N LEU A 768 -7.69 21.90 14.11
CA LEU A 768 -8.09 21.62 12.74
C LEU A 768 -9.51 22.11 12.52
N PHE A 769 -9.79 22.78 11.39
CA PHE A 769 -11.17 22.95 10.97
C PHE A 769 -11.62 21.72 10.15
N PRO A 770 -12.78 21.10 10.47
CA PRO A 770 -13.31 19.96 9.73
C PRO A 770 -13.49 20.19 8.23
N ASN A 771 -13.68 21.43 7.79
CA ASN A 771 -13.81 21.79 6.36
C ASN A 771 -12.48 21.75 5.59
N GLN A 772 -11.34 21.80 6.28
CA GLN A 772 -10.01 21.62 5.69
C GLN A 772 -9.75 20.14 5.40
N ALA A 773 -10.41 19.24 6.14
CA ALA A 773 -10.40 17.80 5.89
C ALA A 773 -11.35 17.36 4.77
N GLN A 774 -11.40 18.09 3.66
CA GLN A 774 -12.16 17.61 2.50
C GLN A 774 -11.49 16.40 1.87
N ASP A 775 -12.33 15.49 1.38
CA ASP A 775 -11.90 14.26 0.72
C ASP A 775 -11.64 14.57 -0.76
N ASP A 776 -10.62 13.94 -1.32
CA ASP A 776 -10.34 13.99 -2.75
C ASP A 776 -11.40 13.17 -3.49
N LEU A 777 -12.24 13.86 -4.25
CA LEU A 777 -13.32 13.23 -5.00
C LEU A 777 -12.88 12.78 -6.40
N LEU A 778 -11.64 13.06 -6.81
CA LEU A 778 -11.16 12.71 -8.15
C LEU A 778 -10.60 11.28 -8.16
N PRO A 779 -11.19 10.35 -8.94
CA PRO A 779 -10.65 9.01 -9.11
C PRO A 779 -9.33 9.08 -9.91
N PRO A 780 -8.27 8.36 -9.50
CA PRO A 780 -6.98 8.46 -10.17
C PRO A 780 -6.95 7.65 -11.47
N PRO A 781 -6.35 8.17 -12.55
CA PRO A 781 -6.03 7.36 -13.73
C PRO A 781 -5.11 6.19 -13.34
N VAL A 782 -5.34 5.01 -13.94
CA VAL A 782 -4.55 3.81 -13.69
C VAL A 782 -3.71 3.50 -14.92
N VAL A 783 -2.42 3.27 -14.72
CA VAL A 783 -1.47 2.95 -15.79
C VAL A 783 -0.62 1.75 -15.41
N LEU A 784 -0.31 0.92 -16.40
CA LEU A 784 0.71 -0.13 -16.29
C LEU A 784 2.07 0.54 -16.54
N THR A 785 2.95 0.52 -15.54
CA THR A 785 4.23 1.23 -15.61
C THR A 785 5.34 0.34 -16.16
N ASP A 786 5.34 -0.94 -15.80
CA ASP A 786 6.38 -1.90 -16.19
C ASP A 786 5.83 -3.34 -16.24
N LEU A 787 6.53 -4.22 -16.98
CA LEU A 787 6.26 -5.65 -17.09
C LEU A 787 7.57 -6.42 -16.97
N ALA A 788 7.65 -7.32 -16.01
CA ALA A 788 8.69 -8.34 -15.95
C ALA A 788 8.14 -9.69 -16.44
N ILE A 789 8.90 -10.35 -17.31
CA ILE A 789 8.62 -11.67 -17.87
C ILE A 789 9.67 -12.64 -17.34
N ASN A 790 9.25 -13.70 -16.65
CA ASN A 790 10.11 -14.68 -15.99
C ASN A 790 11.14 -14.02 -15.05
N GLY A 791 10.72 -12.98 -14.33
CA GLY A 791 11.55 -12.24 -13.38
C GLY A 791 12.50 -11.20 -13.98
N GLN A 792 12.52 -11.02 -15.31
CA GLN A 792 13.37 -10.03 -15.99
C GLN A 792 12.51 -8.94 -16.67
N PRO A 793 12.94 -7.66 -16.70
CA PRO A 793 12.22 -6.60 -17.40
C PRO A 793 12.00 -6.92 -18.88
N ALA A 794 10.78 -6.67 -19.39
CA ALA A 794 10.42 -7.00 -20.76
C ALA A 794 11.15 -6.11 -21.77
N THR A 795 11.65 -6.72 -22.84
CA THR A 795 12.32 -5.98 -23.93
C THR A 795 11.31 -5.42 -24.94
N VAL A 796 11.47 -4.16 -25.34
CA VAL A 796 10.54 -3.44 -26.24
C VAL A 796 11.23 -3.04 -27.55
N GLY A 797 10.54 -3.23 -28.68
CA GLY A 797 10.94 -2.79 -30.03
C GLY A 797 11.10 -3.93 -31.04
N GLU A 798 11.67 -3.64 -32.22
CA GLU A 798 11.95 -4.65 -33.24
C GLU A 798 12.87 -5.76 -32.69
N GLY A 799 12.38 -7.00 -32.69
CA GLY A 799 13.08 -8.16 -32.12
C GLY A 799 12.97 -8.32 -30.59
N GLY A 800 12.29 -7.40 -29.90
CA GLY A 800 11.98 -7.52 -28.47
C GLY A 800 10.76 -8.41 -28.20
N GLN A 801 10.55 -8.75 -26.93
CA GLN A 801 9.38 -9.54 -26.49
C GLN A 801 8.05 -8.78 -26.68
N LEU A 802 8.10 -7.44 -26.62
CA LEU A 802 6.94 -6.57 -26.78
C LEU A 802 7.09 -5.65 -28.00
N PRO A 803 6.04 -5.51 -28.84
CA PRO A 803 6.05 -4.59 -29.97
C PRO A 803 5.99 -3.12 -29.51
N THR A 804 5.32 -2.85 -28.39
CA THR A 804 5.16 -1.53 -27.79
C THR A 804 5.29 -1.60 -26.28
N HIS A 805 5.72 -0.52 -25.66
CA HIS A 805 5.84 -0.37 -24.21
C HIS A 805 4.51 -0.64 -23.50
N ILE A 806 4.57 -1.26 -22.32
CA ILE A 806 3.39 -1.76 -21.60
C ILE A 806 2.39 -0.65 -21.24
N SER A 807 2.87 0.57 -21.00
CA SER A 807 2.04 1.74 -20.69
C SER A 807 1.12 2.20 -21.83
N VAL A 808 1.35 1.70 -23.05
CA VAL A 808 0.55 2.03 -24.25
C VAL A 808 -0.05 0.76 -24.89
N ALA A 809 0.52 -0.41 -24.61
CA ALA A 809 0.06 -1.68 -25.17
C ALA A 809 -1.40 -1.98 -24.81
N LYS A 810 -2.20 -2.31 -25.81
CA LYS A 810 -3.58 -2.83 -25.62
C LYS A 810 -3.63 -4.35 -25.59
N SER A 811 -2.65 -4.99 -26.24
CA SER A 811 -2.52 -6.44 -26.29
C SER A 811 -1.06 -6.86 -26.37
N ILE A 812 -0.73 -7.96 -25.73
CA ILE A 812 0.59 -8.61 -25.81
C ILE A 812 0.42 -10.07 -26.26
N THR A 813 1.36 -10.57 -27.05
CA THR A 813 1.38 -11.97 -27.50
C THR A 813 2.73 -12.57 -27.17
N LEU A 814 2.72 -13.62 -26.36
CA LEU A 814 3.93 -14.26 -25.85
C LEU A 814 3.93 -15.75 -26.23
N PRO A 815 5.10 -16.37 -26.43
CA PRO A 815 5.23 -17.82 -26.57
C PRO A 815 5.00 -18.54 -25.22
N HIS A 816 4.72 -19.84 -25.27
CA HIS A 816 4.35 -20.64 -24.07
C HIS A 816 5.40 -20.68 -22.94
N ASP A 817 6.67 -20.43 -23.25
CA ASP A 817 7.82 -20.41 -22.32
C ASP A 817 7.96 -19.08 -21.55
N LEU A 818 7.24 -18.05 -21.99
CA LEU A 818 7.20 -16.72 -21.38
C LEU A 818 5.85 -16.50 -20.68
N ASN A 819 5.58 -17.32 -19.65
CA ASN A 819 4.28 -17.43 -19.01
C ASN A 819 4.23 -17.01 -17.52
N ASP A 820 5.34 -16.53 -16.94
CA ASP A 820 5.35 -15.84 -15.64
C ASP A 820 5.41 -14.33 -15.87
N LEU A 821 4.31 -13.65 -15.55
CA LEU A 821 4.10 -12.23 -15.83
C LEU A 821 3.93 -11.45 -14.53
N THR A 822 4.76 -10.43 -14.34
CA THR A 822 4.67 -9.51 -13.21
C THR A 822 4.46 -8.09 -13.72
N PHE A 823 3.29 -7.53 -13.47
CA PHE A 823 2.91 -6.18 -13.86
C PHE A 823 3.16 -5.21 -12.70
N GLN A 824 3.75 -4.06 -13.00
CA GLN A 824 3.78 -2.90 -12.11
C GLN A 824 2.67 -1.92 -12.52
N VAL A 825 1.89 -1.47 -11.54
CA VAL A 825 0.79 -0.53 -11.73
C VAL A 825 1.01 0.75 -10.93
N ALA A 826 0.48 1.86 -11.45
CA ALA A 826 0.44 3.13 -10.74
C ALA A 826 -0.96 3.75 -10.86
N ALA A 827 -1.47 4.22 -9.73
CA ALA A 827 -2.56 5.18 -9.68
C ALA A 827 -1.94 6.57 -9.70
N LEU A 828 -2.24 7.34 -10.75
CA LEU A 828 -1.72 8.69 -10.96
C LEU A 828 -2.45 9.69 -10.05
N SER A 829 -2.25 9.52 -8.75
CA SER A 829 -2.74 10.39 -7.69
C SER A 829 -1.57 11.10 -7.03
N TYR A 830 -1.56 12.42 -7.10
CA TYR A 830 -0.49 13.21 -6.47
C TYR A 830 -0.82 13.59 -5.04
N ASN A 831 -2.09 13.51 -4.63
CA ASN A 831 -2.47 13.77 -3.25
C ASN A 831 -2.48 12.46 -2.47
N ARG A 832 -1.50 12.26 -1.57
CA ARG A 832 -1.33 10.99 -0.82
C ARG A 832 -1.30 9.75 -1.72
N GLY A 833 -0.59 9.83 -2.84
CA GLY A 833 -0.53 8.77 -3.84
C GLY A 833 -0.11 7.40 -3.30
N SER A 834 0.76 7.39 -2.28
CA SER A 834 1.26 6.16 -1.62
C SER A 834 0.18 5.38 -0.86
N GLU A 835 -0.97 6.01 -0.61
CA GLU A 835 -2.13 5.39 0.05
C GLU A 835 -3.20 4.94 -0.96
N SER A 836 -2.93 5.04 -2.26
CA SER A 836 -3.84 4.58 -3.31
C SER A 836 -4.03 3.07 -3.23
N LYS A 837 -5.29 2.62 -3.41
CA LYS A 837 -5.67 1.21 -3.32
C LYS A 837 -5.87 0.62 -4.71
N TYR A 838 -5.52 -0.64 -4.91
CA TYR A 838 -5.59 -1.33 -6.19
C TYR A 838 -6.47 -2.58 -6.10
N ALA A 839 -7.18 -2.86 -7.18
CA ALA A 839 -7.90 -4.12 -7.39
C ALA A 839 -7.69 -4.59 -8.83
N TYR A 840 -7.60 -5.89 -9.04
CA TYR A 840 -7.37 -6.47 -10.36
C TYR A 840 -8.18 -7.75 -10.58
N GLN A 841 -8.28 -8.15 -11.83
CA GLN A 841 -8.94 -9.38 -12.26
C GLN A 841 -8.32 -9.86 -13.58
N LEU A 842 -7.94 -11.13 -13.69
CA LEU A 842 -7.51 -11.75 -14.94
C LEU A 842 -8.56 -12.73 -15.46
N ALA A 843 -9.39 -12.30 -16.40
CA ALA A 843 -10.42 -13.17 -16.98
C ALA A 843 -9.81 -14.13 -18.02
N PRO A 844 -10.18 -15.44 -18.05
CA PRO A 844 -11.21 -16.09 -17.23
C PRO A 844 -10.68 -16.83 -15.97
N ILE A 845 -9.47 -16.53 -15.48
CA ILE A 845 -8.89 -17.21 -14.31
C ILE A 845 -9.60 -16.76 -13.03
N ASP A 846 -9.81 -15.45 -12.87
CA ASP A 846 -10.46 -14.88 -11.69
C ASP A 846 -11.95 -14.64 -11.93
N ASN A 847 -12.79 -15.19 -11.04
CA ASN A 847 -14.24 -14.97 -11.09
C ASN A 847 -14.66 -13.59 -10.53
N ASP A 848 -13.93 -13.09 -9.52
CA ASP A 848 -14.20 -11.83 -8.82
C ASP A 848 -12.95 -10.93 -8.77
N TRP A 849 -13.14 -9.66 -8.40
CA TRP A 849 -12.04 -8.71 -8.22
C TRP A 849 -11.16 -9.07 -7.01
N VAL A 850 -9.87 -9.25 -7.24
CA VAL A 850 -8.86 -9.45 -6.19
C VAL A 850 -8.44 -8.08 -5.63
N GLN A 851 -8.58 -7.90 -4.31
CA GLN A 851 -8.15 -6.67 -3.62
C GLN A 851 -6.64 -6.74 -3.34
N ASN A 852 -5.87 -5.77 -3.85
CA ASN A 852 -4.42 -5.73 -3.69
C ASN A 852 -3.94 -4.68 -2.67
N GLY A 853 -4.85 -4.06 -1.93
CA GLY A 853 -4.51 -3.01 -0.96
C GLY A 853 -3.69 -1.91 -1.62
N ILE A 854 -2.56 -1.54 -1.01
CA ILE A 854 -1.62 -0.52 -1.54
C ILE A 854 -0.51 -1.12 -2.43
N ILE A 855 -0.52 -2.44 -2.66
CA ILE A 855 0.54 -3.13 -3.39
C ILE A 855 0.40 -2.85 -4.88
N ARG A 856 1.51 -2.42 -5.49
CA ARG A 856 1.60 -1.97 -6.89
C ARG A 856 1.98 -3.08 -7.87
N GLN A 857 2.22 -4.28 -7.38
CA GLN A 857 2.68 -5.41 -8.16
C GLN A 857 1.58 -6.46 -8.29
N ILE A 858 1.38 -6.96 -9.50
CA ILE A 858 0.41 -8.02 -9.83
C ILE A 858 1.17 -9.13 -10.54
N ARG A 859 1.14 -10.36 -10.01
CA ARG A 859 1.89 -11.50 -10.57
C ARG A 859 0.97 -12.65 -10.92
N TYR A 860 1.11 -13.18 -12.12
CA TYR A 860 0.53 -14.44 -12.55
C TYR A 860 1.63 -15.36 -13.06
N SER A 861 1.69 -16.56 -12.50
CA SER A 861 2.68 -17.58 -12.87
C SER A 861 2.01 -18.75 -13.59
N ASP A 862 2.78 -19.41 -14.45
CA ASP A 862 2.38 -20.61 -15.20
C ASP A 862 1.07 -20.46 -16.01
N LEU A 863 0.93 -19.35 -16.75
CA LEU A 863 -0.21 -19.14 -17.62
C LEU A 863 -0.23 -20.17 -18.77
N ARG A 864 -1.31 -20.95 -18.86
CA ARG A 864 -1.52 -21.92 -19.93
C ARG A 864 -1.72 -21.21 -21.28
N PRO A 865 -1.42 -21.86 -22.42
CA PRO A 865 -1.76 -21.31 -23.73
C PRO A 865 -3.23 -20.93 -23.84
N GLY A 866 -3.51 -19.69 -24.24
CA GLY A 866 -4.84 -19.11 -24.22
C GLY A 866 -4.81 -17.58 -24.29
N THR A 867 -6.00 -16.98 -24.37
CA THR A 867 -6.18 -15.52 -24.35
C THR A 867 -6.84 -15.11 -23.03
N TYR A 868 -6.23 -14.14 -22.36
CA TYR A 868 -6.65 -13.59 -21.09
C TYR A 868 -6.84 -12.08 -21.19
N THR A 869 -7.66 -11.49 -20.32
CA THR A 869 -7.79 -10.04 -20.20
C THR A 869 -7.54 -9.63 -18.76
N LEU A 870 -6.46 -8.89 -18.53
CA LEU A 870 -6.15 -8.28 -17.24
C LEU A 870 -6.92 -6.97 -17.12
N HIS A 871 -7.78 -6.86 -16.13
CA HIS A 871 -8.45 -5.63 -15.71
C HIS A 871 -7.81 -5.13 -14.42
N VAL A 872 -7.51 -3.83 -14.35
CA VAL A 872 -6.99 -3.20 -13.14
C VAL A 872 -7.72 -1.89 -12.89
N LYS A 873 -8.15 -1.67 -11.64
CA LYS A 873 -8.70 -0.39 -11.19
C LYS A 873 -8.00 0.05 -9.90
N ALA A 874 -8.08 1.34 -9.60
CA ALA A 874 -7.51 1.90 -8.39
C ALA A 874 -8.44 2.95 -7.77
N ALA A 875 -8.30 3.11 -6.46
CA ALA A 875 -8.90 4.20 -5.70
C ALA A 875 -7.81 5.14 -5.17
N ASN A 876 -8.15 6.42 -5.04
CA ASN A 876 -7.30 7.37 -4.32
C ASN A 876 -7.26 7.06 -2.81
N ALA A 877 -6.46 7.82 -2.06
CA ALA A 877 -6.30 7.67 -0.61
C ALA A 877 -7.62 7.75 0.18
N ASP A 878 -8.62 8.45 -0.35
CA ASP A 878 -9.93 8.63 0.30
C ASP A 878 -10.97 7.59 -0.17
N GLY A 879 -10.57 6.61 -0.98
CA GLY A 879 -11.37 5.45 -1.35
C GLY A 879 -12.30 5.65 -2.55
N VAL A 880 -12.07 6.67 -3.39
CA VAL A 880 -12.84 6.91 -4.62
C VAL A 880 -12.24 6.10 -5.77
N TRP A 881 -12.96 5.07 -6.21
CA TRP A 881 -12.53 4.13 -7.25
C TRP A 881 -12.71 4.67 -8.67
N ASN A 882 -11.69 4.47 -9.51
CA ASN A 882 -11.77 4.61 -10.96
C ASN A 882 -12.32 3.31 -11.57
N GLU A 883 -13.65 3.20 -11.66
CA GLU A 883 -14.31 1.98 -12.16
C GLU A 883 -14.01 1.67 -13.64
N LYS A 884 -13.55 2.67 -14.43
CA LYS A 884 -13.16 2.43 -15.82
C LYS A 884 -11.86 1.61 -15.92
N GLY A 885 -10.92 1.87 -15.00
CA GLY A 885 -9.64 1.17 -14.92
C GLY A 885 -8.81 1.17 -16.21
N VAL A 886 -7.88 0.22 -16.29
CA VAL A 886 -7.09 -0.14 -17.47
C VAL A 886 -7.33 -1.62 -17.78
N SER A 887 -7.26 -1.99 -19.06
CA SER A 887 -7.42 -3.39 -19.49
C SER A 887 -6.39 -3.77 -20.55
N LEU A 888 -5.80 -4.96 -20.42
CA LEU A 888 -4.77 -5.47 -21.31
C LEU A 888 -5.10 -6.91 -21.73
N THR A 889 -5.11 -7.18 -23.04
CA THR A 889 -5.29 -8.53 -23.57
C THR A 889 -3.95 -9.26 -23.67
N ILE A 890 -3.85 -10.46 -23.10
CA ILE A 890 -2.64 -11.28 -23.04
C ILE A 890 -2.91 -12.57 -23.80
N THR A 891 -2.11 -12.90 -24.82
CA THR A 891 -2.24 -14.15 -25.56
C THR A 891 -0.98 -14.99 -25.43
N ILE A 892 -1.08 -16.16 -24.82
CA ILE A 892 0.00 -17.15 -24.71
C ILE A 892 -0.16 -18.17 -25.84
N ARG A 893 0.78 -18.22 -26.77
CA ARG A 893 0.74 -19.15 -27.92
C ARG A 893 1.09 -20.57 -27.48
N PRO A 894 0.41 -21.61 -28.03
CA PRO A 894 0.77 -23.00 -27.74
C PRO A 894 2.14 -23.34 -28.33
N PRO A 895 2.86 -24.30 -27.72
CA PRO A 895 4.10 -24.80 -28.28
C PRO A 895 3.88 -25.46 -29.64
N TRP A 896 4.91 -25.46 -30.49
CA TRP A 896 4.80 -25.97 -31.85
C TRP A 896 4.37 -27.46 -31.91
N TRP A 897 4.77 -28.28 -30.94
CA TRP A 897 4.38 -29.69 -30.85
C TRP A 897 2.90 -29.93 -30.50
N GLN A 898 2.17 -28.90 -30.06
CA GLN A 898 0.73 -28.95 -29.81
C GLN A 898 -0.10 -28.31 -30.95
N THR A 899 0.53 -28.02 -32.09
CA THR A 899 -0.17 -27.47 -33.26
C THR A 899 -0.77 -28.56 -34.13
N TRP A 900 -1.82 -28.22 -34.88
CA TRP A 900 -2.52 -29.18 -35.76
C TRP A 900 -1.59 -29.84 -36.81
N TRP A 901 -0.61 -29.11 -37.33
CA TRP A 901 0.34 -29.64 -38.30
C TRP A 901 1.40 -30.54 -37.64
N ALA A 902 1.74 -30.34 -36.37
CA ALA A 902 2.57 -31.28 -35.62
C ALA A 902 1.84 -32.61 -35.40
N TYR A 903 0.53 -32.58 -35.10
CA TYR A 903 -0.28 -33.80 -35.07
C TYR A 903 -0.36 -34.50 -36.44
N LEU A 904 -0.40 -33.74 -37.54
CA LEU A 904 -0.30 -34.30 -38.89
C LEU A 904 1.06 -34.96 -39.14
N LEU A 905 2.15 -34.34 -38.71
CA LEU A 905 3.50 -34.91 -38.76
C LEU A 905 3.62 -36.18 -37.91
N TYR A 906 3.07 -36.19 -36.69
CA TYR A 906 3.02 -37.37 -35.83
C TYR A 906 2.24 -38.50 -36.50
N GLY A 907 1.11 -38.19 -37.13
CA GLY A 907 0.33 -39.13 -37.93
C GLY A 907 1.13 -39.70 -39.11
N LEU A 908 1.88 -38.86 -39.84
CA LEU A 908 2.74 -39.30 -40.94
C LEU A 908 3.92 -40.15 -40.47
N VAL A 909 4.57 -39.78 -39.37
CA VAL A 909 5.68 -40.53 -38.77
C VAL A 909 5.17 -41.87 -38.25
N LEU A 910 4.04 -41.90 -37.56
CA LEU A 910 3.40 -43.13 -37.10
C LEU A 910 2.99 -44.01 -38.30
N GLY A 911 2.38 -43.42 -39.32
CA GLY A 911 2.04 -44.11 -40.57
C GLY A 911 3.27 -44.66 -41.28
N GLY A 912 4.37 -43.91 -41.30
CA GLY A 912 5.67 -44.34 -41.83
C GLY A 912 6.31 -45.46 -41.00
N MET A 913 6.23 -45.40 -39.67
CA MET A 913 6.69 -46.47 -38.77
C MET A 913 5.86 -47.74 -38.95
N VAL A 914 4.53 -47.61 -39.03
CA VAL A 914 3.61 -48.73 -39.30
C VAL A 914 3.90 -49.31 -40.68
N TRP A 915 4.08 -48.47 -41.71
CA TRP A 915 4.43 -48.92 -43.06
C TRP A 915 5.80 -49.62 -43.09
N THR A 916 6.80 -49.08 -42.40
CA THR A 916 8.14 -49.67 -42.29
C THR A 916 8.08 -50.98 -41.53
N PHE A 917 7.28 -51.07 -40.47
CA PHE A 917 7.02 -52.28 -39.72
C PHE A 917 6.30 -53.32 -40.59
N ILE A 918 5.30 -52.93 -41.37
CA ILE A 918 4.61 -53.81 -42.33
C ILE A 918 5.61 -54.30 -43.40
N GLN A 919 6.47 -53.44 -43.93
CA GLN A 919 7.49 -53.81 -44.91
C GLN A 919 8.57 -54.71 -44.31
N TYR A 920 9.01 -54.44 -43.08
CA TYR A 920 9.92 -55.30 -42.33
C TYR A 920 9.29 -56.66 -42.08
N ARG A 921 8.04 -56.70 -41.60
CA ARG A 921 7.28 -57.93 -41.37
C ARG A 921 7.09 -58.69 -42.68
N SER A 922 6.73 -58.02 -43.77
CA SER A 922 6.58 -58.64 -45.10
C SER A 922 7.90 -59.26 -45.58
N ARG A 923 9.02 -58.55 -45.45
CA ARG A 923 10.35 -59.09 -45.78
C ARG A 923 10.78 -60.24 -44.86
N ALA A 924 10.46 -60.16 -43.57
CA ALA A 924 10.68 -61.24 -42.62
C ALA A 924 9.81 -62.47 -42.95
N LEU A 925 8.57 -62.25 -43.38
CA LEU A 925 7.65 -63.29 -43.83
C LEU A 925 8.15 -63.99 -45.09
N VAL A 926 8.71 -63.24 -46.05
CA VAL A 926 9.31 -63.81 -47.26
C VAL A 926 10.60 -64.60 -46.96
N ARG A 927 11.42 -64.14 -46.00
CA ARG A 927 12.59 -64.91 -45.51
C ARG A 927 12.16 -66.18 -44.78
N ALA A 928 11.10 -66.10 -43.98
CA ALA A 928 10.51 -67.25 -43.31
C ALA A 928 9.91 -68.25 -44.32
N ASN A 929 9.26 -67.79 -45.39
CA ASN A 929 8.71 -68.63 -46.46
C ASN A 929 9.79 -69.35 -47.26
N ARG A 930 10.93 -68.71 -47.58
CA ARG A 930 12.08 -69.39 -48.21
C ARG A 930 12.68 -70.49 -47.32
N LEU A 931 12.80 -70.23 -46.02
CA LEU A 931 13.20 -71.22 -45.02
C LEU A 931 12.13 -72.30 -44.79
N LEU A 932 10.87 -72.01 -45.09
CA LEU A 932 9.76 -72.97 -45.03
C LEU A 932 9.75 -73.89 -46.26
N GLU A 933 10.02 -73.38 -47.46
CA GLU A 933 10.10 -74.20 -48.69
C GLU A 933 11.22 -75.25 -48.61
N GLU A 934 12.36 -74.90 -48.00
CA GLU A 934 13.46 -75.82 -47.71
C GLU A 934 13.09 -76.89 -46.66
N ARG A 935 12.23 -76.56 -45.69
CA ARG A 935 11.74 -77.54 -44.68
C ARG A 935 10.55 -78.37 -45.15
N VAL A 936 9.73 -77.84 -46.06
CA VAL A 936 8.59 -78.53 -46.66
C VAL A 936 9.09 -79.65 -47.59
N THR A 937 10.14 -79.43 -48.37
CA THR A 937 10.76 -80.51 -49.18
C THR A 937 11.34 -81.63 -48.32
N GLN A 938 11.82 -81.31 -47.11
CA GLN A 938 12.35 -82.28 -46.15
C GLN A 938 11.23 -83.05 -45.41
N ARG A 939 10.12 -82.40 -45.06
CA ARG A 939 8.93 -83.03 -44.43
C ARG A 939 7.97 -83.74 -45.41
N THR A 940 8.02 -83.45 -46.71
CA THR A 940 7.13 -84.09 -47.71
C THR A 940 7.43 -85.59 -47.89
N ASN A 941 8.63 -86.05 -47.53
CA ASN A 941 8.99 -87.46 -47.54
C ASN A 941 8.68 -88.19 -46.21
N GLU A 942 8.57 -87.47 -45.09
CA GLU A 942 8.26 -88.03 -43.76
C GLU A 942 6.73 -88.04 -43.47
N VAL A 943 5.97 -87.15 -44.12
CA VAL A 943 4.51 -87.00 -43.94
C VAL A 943 3.70 -88.03 -44.76
N ARG A 944 4.31 -88.82 -45.66
CA ARG A 944 3.61 -89.90 -46.39
C ARG A 944 3.32 -91.13 -45.51
N GLU A 945 4.10 -91.34 -44.44
CA GLU A 945 3.97 -92.48 -43.53
C GLU A 945 3.08 -92.17 -42.32
N GLN A 946 2.91 -90.90 -41.94
CA GLN A 946 2.13 -90.49 -40.77
C GLN A 946 0.68 -90.07 -41.08
N LYS A 947 0.27 -90.14 -42.35
CA LYS A 947 -1.00 -89.62 -42.86
C LYS A 947 -2.19 -90.58 -42.71
N GLU A 948 -1.98 -91.88 -42.45
CA GLU A 948 -3.08 -92.85 -42.40
C GLU A 948 -3.63 -93.12 -40.99
N GLU A 949 -2.95 -92.71 -39.91
CA GLU A 949 -3.30 -93.16 -38.54
C GLU A 949 -3.98 -92.11 -37.65
N ILE A 950 -3.91 -90.81 -37.98
CA ILE A 950 -4.39 -89.71 -37.10
C ILE A 950 -5.55 -88.88 -37.74
N GLU A 951 -6.15 -89.36 -38.83
CA GLU A 951 -7.38 -88.77 -39.39
C GLU A 951 -8.66 -89.17 -38.61
N ALA A 952 -8.60 -90.11 -37.66
CA ALA A 952 -9.77 -90.56 -36.90
C ALA A 952 -9.98 -89.88 -35.54
N GLN A 953 -9.01 -89.08 -35.05
CA GLN A 953 -9.17 -88.23 -33.86
C GLN A 953 -9.08 -86.74 -34.19
N ARG A 954 -9.65 -86.43 -35.36
CA ARG A 954 -10.54 -85.31 -35.56
C ARG A 954 -11.33 -84.98 -34.28
N ASP A 955 -11.67 -83.71 -34.15
CA ASP A 955 -12.92 -83.33 -33.50
C ASP A 955 -12.91 -83.34 -31.98
N HIS A 956 -12.36 -82.27 -31.45
CA HIS A 956 -13.20 -81.05 -31.30
C HIS A 956 -12.90 -80.35 -29.97
N LEU A 957 -12.31 -81.04 -29.00
CA LEU A 957 -12.46 -80.56 -27.62
C LEU A 957 -11.27 -79.84 -26.98
N GLU A 958 -10.03 -80.12 -27.34
CA GLU A 958 -8.89 -79.56 -26.58
C GLU A 958 -8.29 -78.26 -27.13
N GLN A 959 -8.66 -77.87 -28.35
CA GLN A 959 -8.25 -76.56 -28.91
C GLN A 959 -8.79 -75.37 -28.12
N THR A 960 -9.92 -75.53 -27.42
CA THR A 960 -10.48 -74.47 -26.55
C THR A 960 -9.67 -74.28 -25.26
N LEU A 961 -8.88 -75.28 -24.86
CA LEU A 961 -8.22 -75.29 -23.55
C LEU A 961 -6.89 -74.51 -23.54
N THR A 962 -6.26 -74.30 -24.71
CA THR A 962 -4.95 -73.61 -24.80
C THR A 962 -5.06 -72.10 -25.00
N GLU A 963 -6.17 -71.59 -25.55
CA GLU A 963 -6.41 -70.14 -25.67
C GLU A 963 -6.68 -69.47 -24.31
N LEU A 964 -7.33 -70.17 -23.38
CA LEU A 964 -7.56 -69.69 -22.00
C LEU A 964 -6.23 -69.51 -21.22
N GLN A 965 -5.26 -70.41 -21.41
CA GLN A 965 -3.99 -70.37 -20.69
C GLN A 965 -3.09 -69.18 -21.10
N ASN A 966 -3.14 -68.76 -22.37
CA ASN A 966 -2.37 -67.60 -22.84
C ASN A 966 -3.03 -66.25 -22.49
N MET A 967 -4.36 -66.20 -22.40
CA MET A 967 -5.09 -65.01 -21.94
C MET A 967 -4.86 -64.76 -20.44
N GLN A 968 -4.74 -65.84 -19.66
CA GLN A 968 -4.43 -65.80 -18.23
C GLN A 968 -3.00 -65.25 -17.96
N ALA A 969 -2.02 -65.55 -18.81
CA ALA A 969 -0.66 -65.01 -18.67
C ALA A 969 -0.57 -63.48 -18.95
N GLN A 970 -1.38 -62.96 -19.88
CA GLN A 970 -1.43 -61.51 -20.14
C GLN A 970 -2.23 -60.72 -19.09
N LEU A 971 -3.26 -61.33 -18.49
CA LEU A 971 -3.98 -60.74 -17.35
C LEU A 971 -3.07 -60.65 -16.12
N ILE A 972 -2.26 -61.67 -15.83
CA ILE A 972 -1.28 -61.66 -14.73
C ILE A 972 -0.21 -60.55 -14.92
N GLN A 973 0.18 -60.23 -16.16
CA GLN A 973 1.14 -59.16 -16.42
C GLN A 973 0.51 -57.75 -16.37
N LYS A 974 -0.76 -57.60 -16.80
CA LYS A 974 -1.53 -56.35 -16.64
C LYS A 974 -1.91 -56.08 -15.18
N GLU A 975 -2.20 -57.11 -14.40
CA GLU A 975 -2.49 -57.02 -12.97
C GLU A 975 -1.23 -56.66 -12.17
N LYS A 976 -0.06 -57.22 -12.54
CA LYS A 976 1.26 -56.79 -12.00
C LYS A 976 1.62 -55.34 -12.32
N LEU A 977 1.32 -54.86 -13.53
CA LEU A 977 1.58 -53.47 -13.92
C LEU A 977 0.58 -52.48 -13.29
N ALA A 978 -0.67 -52.88 -13.10
CA ALA A 978 -1.68 -52.09 -12.40
C ALA A 978 -1.37 -51.98 -10.89
N SER A 979 -0.98 -53.09 -10.25
CA SER A 979 -0.54 -53.13 -8.85
C SER A 979 0.70 -52.26 -8.61
N LEU A 980 1.69 -52.27 -9.51
CA LEU A 980 2.90 -51.44 -9.39
C LEU A 980 2.60 -49.93 -9.52
N GLY A 981 1.60 -49.56 -10.33
CA GLY A 981 1.12 -48.18 -10.46
C GLY A 981 0.43 -47.64 -9.21
N GLU A 982 -0.42 -48.46 -8.57
CA GLU A 982 -1.05 -48.13 -7.28
C GLU A 982 -0.03 -47.98 -6.15
N LEU A 983 0.97 -48.88 -6.11
CA LEU A 983 2.08 -48.88 -5.15
C LEU A 983 2.91 -47.60 -5.24
N THR A 984 3.24 -47.15 -6.46
CA THR A 984 4.10 -45.99 -6.68
C THR A 984 3.40 -44.68 -6.30
N ALA A 985 2.10 -44.58 -6.55
CA ALA A 985 1.29 -43.40 -6.22
C ALA A 985 1.06 -43.26 -4.70
N GLY A 986 0.79 -44.38 -3.99
CA GLY A 986 0.66 -44.39 -2.53
C GLY A 986 1.97 -44.02 -1.81
N ILE A 987 3.10 -44.54 -2.30
CA ILE A 987 4.44 -44.25 -1.75
C ILE A 987 4.81 -42.77 -1.89
N ALA A 988 4.55 -42.16 -3.06
CA ALA A 988 4.84 -40.76 -3.28
C ALA A 988 4.09 -39.86 -2.28
N HIS A 989 2.81 -40.16 -2.05
CA HIS A 989 1.98 -39.44 -1.08
C HIS A 989 2.44 -39.61 0.37
N GLU A 990 2.82 -40.83 0.79
CA GLU A 990 3.27 -41.06 2.17
C GLU A 990 4.66 -40.49 2.48
N ILE A 991 5.53 -40.37 1.46
CA ILE A 991 6.85 -39.73 1.61
C ILE A 991 6.73 -38.20 1.59
N GLN A 992 5.86 -37.63 0.74
CA GLN A 992 5.68 -36.18 0.65
C GLN A 992 5.15 -35.55 1.94
N ASN A 993 4.23 -36.21 2.63
CA ASN A 993 3.63 -35.67 3.85
C ASN A 993 4.66 -35.30 4.95
N PRO A 994 5.54 -36.21 5.42
CA PRO A 994 6.56 -35.86 6.42
C PRO A 994 7.61 -34.88 5.87
N LEU A 995 7.95 -34.93 4.57
CA LEU A 995 8.88 -33.98 3.95
C LEU A 995 8.35 -32.54 3.94
N ASN A 996 7.06 -32.36 3.68
CA ASN A 996 6.41 -31.05 3.73
C ASN A 996 6.46 -30.46 5.16
N PHE A 997 6.26 -31.29 6.18
CA PHE A 997 6.41 -30.85 7.58
C PHE A 997 7.86 -30.44 7.89
N VAL A 998 8.84 -31.23 7.43
CA VAL A 998 10.26 -30.89 7.61
C VAL A 998 10.60 -29.54 6.94
N ASN A 999 10.15 -29.32 5.71
CA ASN A 999 10.40 -28.07 4.99
C ASN A 999 9.71 -26.87 5.65
N ASN A 1000 8.42 -26.98 5.99
CA ASN A 1000 7.68 -25.88 6.62
C ASN A 1000 8.26 -25.47 7.97
N PHE A 1001 8.60 -26.44 8.83
CA PHE A 1001 9.21 -26.11 10.11
C PHE A 1001 10.65 -25.59 9.96
N SER A 1002 11.37 -25.95 8.89
CA SER A 1002 12.70 -25.39 8.59
C SER A 1002 12.63 -23.94 8.09
N GLU A 1003 11.59 -23.59 7.33
CA GLU A 1003 11.35 -22.23 6.86
C GLU A 1003 10.97 -21.31 8.02
N VAL A 1004 9.98 -21.71 8.82
CA VAL A 1004 9.58 -20.98 10.05
C VAL A 1004 10.73 -20.85 11.04
N SER A 1005 11.60 -21.87 11.16
CA SER A 1005 12.78 -21.76 12.03
C SER A 1005 13.81 -20.75 11.51
N SER A 1006 13.89 -20.53 10.19
CA SER A 1006 14.77 -19.49 9.62
C SER A 1006 14.24 -18.09 9.92
N GLU A 1007 12.92 -17.89 9.83
CA GLU A 1007 12.26 -16.62 10.16
C GLU A 1007 12.41 -16.27 11.66
N LEU A 1008 12.12 -17.23 12.55
CA LEU A 1008 12.30 -17.04 14.00
C LEU A 1008 13.76 -16.74 14.37
N LEU A 1009 14.74 -17.22 13.60
CA LEU A 1009 16.16 -16.91 13.79
C LEU A 1009 16.51 -15.46 13.44
N GLU A 1010 15.80 -14.85 12.48
CA GLU A 1010 15.95 -13.42 12.17
C GLU A 1010 15.26 -12.55 13.22
N GLU A 1011 14.04 -12.91 13.62
CA GLU A 1011 13.31 -12.22 14.69
C GLU A 1011 14.07 -12.26 16.02
N GLN A 1012 14.68 -13.40 16.36
CA GLN A 1012 15.52 -13.50 17.55
C GLN A 1012 16.74 -12.57 17.51
N LYS A 1013 17.39 -12.43 16.34
CA LYS A 1013 18.53 -11.51 16.17
C LYS A 1013 18.11 -10.06 16.34
N GLU A 1014 16.92 -9.72 15.86
CA GLU A 1014 16.35 -8.38 15.98
C GLU A 1014 15.96 -8.06 17.43
N ALA A 1015 15.31 -8.99 18.13
CA ALA A 1015 15.01 -8.86 19.57
C ALA A 1015 16.28 -8.70 20.41
N LEU A 1016 17.34 -9.47 20.11
CA LEU A 1016 18.66 -9.32 20.74
C LEU A 1016 19.32 -7.97 20.46
N ALA A 1017 19.17 -7.43 19.24
CA ALA A 1017 19.70 -6.11 18.88
C ALA A 1017 18.99 -4.96 19.62
N ASN A 1018 17.69 -5.13 19.89
CA ASN A 1018 16.87 -4.17 20.62
C ASN A 1018 16.99 -4.30 22.15
N GLY A 1019 17.74 -5.29 22.65
CA GLY A 1019 17.98 -5.52 24.07
C GLY A 1019 16.83 -6.23 24.80
N ASP A 1020 15.86 -6.80 24.08
CA ASP A 1020 14.71 -7.50 24.66
C ASP A 1020 15.04 -8.99 24.87
N LEU A 1021 15.67 -9.27 26.00
CA LEU A 1021 16.15 -10.62 26.36
C LEU A 1021 15.02 -11.60 26.66
N GLU A 1022 13.84 -11.10 27.03
CA GLU A 1022 12.68 -11.95 27.36
C GLU A 1022 12.04 -12.47 26.07
N GLU A 1023 11.82 -11.60 25.08
CA GLU A 1023 11.33 -11.97 23.74
C GLU A 1023 12.31 -12.90 23.01
N ALA A 1024 13.61 -12.60 23.06
CA ALA A 1024 14.64 -13.47 22.49
C ALA A 1024 14.68 -14.88 23.12
N GLY A 1025 14.33 -14.97 24.42
CA GLY A 1025 14.23 -16.24 25.14
C GLY A 1025 13.02 -17.07 24.70
N VAL A 1026 11.85 -16.45 24.56
CA VAL A 1026 10.63 -17.11 24.07
C VAL A 1026 10.84 -17.65 22.65
N ILE A 1027 11.44 -16.85 21.76
CA ILE A 1027 11.73 -17.25 20.39
C ILE A 1027 12.74 -18.42 20.36
N ALA A 1028 13.68 -18.48 21.30
CA ALA A 1028 14.62 -19.60 21.42
C ALA A 1028 13.93 -20.93 21.73
N ASP A 1029 12.93 -20.89 22.62
CA ASP A 1029 12.14 -22.07 23.01
C ASP A 1029 11.28 -22.58 21.84
N ASP A 1030 10.69 -21.66 21.07
CA ASP A 1030 9.93 -22.00 19.86
C ASP A 1030 10.81 -22.59 18.76
N LEU A 1031 12.03 -22.06 18.58
CA LEU A 1031 13.03 -22.62 17.67
C LEU A 1031 13.41 -24.06 18.09
N SER A 1032 13.64 -24.28 19.38
CA SER A 1032 13.95 -25.61 19.95
C SER A 1032 12.78 -26.60 19.77
N SER A 1033 11.55 -26.11 19.89
CA SER A 1033 10.33 -26.89 19.62
C SER A 1033 10.23 -27.31 18.15
N ASN A 1034 10.48 -26.39 17.22
CA ASN A 1034 10.45 -26.68 15.79
C ASN A 1034 11.55 -27.66 15.36
N LEU A 1035 12.78 -27.50 15.87
CA LEU A 1035 13.87 -28.44 15.58
C LEU A 1035 13.56 -29.87 16.04
N ARG A 1036 12.88 -30.05 17.19
CA ARG A 1036 12.40 -31.36 17.65
C ARG A 1036 11.36 -31.96 16.70
N LYS A 1037 10.42 -31.16 16.20
CA LYS A 1037 9.41 -31.61 15.23
C LYS A 1037 10.05 -32.03 13.90
N ILE A 1038 11.02 -31.26 13.40
CA ILE A 1038 11.80 -31.59 12.19
C ILE A 1038 12.48 -32.95 12.36
N HIS A 1039 13.15 -33.17 13.49
CA HIS A 1039 13.82 -34.44 13.77
C HIS A 1039 12.83 -35.61 13.79
N HIS A 1040 11.67 -35.44 14.44
CA HIS A 1040 10.62 -36.46 14.51
C HIS A 1040 10.07 -36.84 13.11
N HIS A 1041 9.71 -35.84 12.30
CA HIS A 1041 9.15 -36.08 10.96
C HIS A 1041 10.20 -36.59 9.96
N GLY A 1042 11.46 -36.14 10.08
CA GLY A 1042 12.59 -36.68 9.31
C GLY A 1042 12.86 -38.16 9.61
N GLY A 1043 12.78 -38.56 10.89
CA GLY A 1043 12.89 -39.97 11.29
C GLY A 1043 11.80 -40.87 10.68
N ARG A 1044 10.56 -40.36 10.55
CA ARG A 1044 9.44 -41.08 9.91
C ARG A 1044 9.68 -41.31 8.41
N ALA A 1045 10.14 -40.30 7.68
CA ALA A 1045 10.47 -40.46 6.26
C ALA A 1045 11.58 -41.51 6.06
N ALA A 1046 12.61 -41.51 6.91
CA ALA A 1046 13.69 -42.48 6.87
C ALA A 1046 13.25 -43.92 7.23
N ALA A 1047 12.19 -44.10 8.03
CA ALA A 1047 11.62 -45.41 8.33
C ALA A 1047 10.83 -45.99 7.13
N ILE A 1048 10.06 -45.14 6.43
CA ILE A 1048 9.28 -45.53 5.23
C ILE A 1048 10.23 -45.99 4.10
N VAL A 1049 11.29 -45.22 3.85
CA VAL A 1049 12.30 -45.57 2.83
C VAL A 1049 13.02 -46.88 3.16
N ARG A 1050 13.33 -47.14 4.43
CA ARG A 1050 13.92 -48.42 4.87
C ARG A 1050 12.98 -49.59 4.64
N GLY A 1051 11.69 -49.46 4.99
CA GLY A 1051 10.69 -50.51 4.74
C GLY A 1051 10.49 -50.82 3.25
N MET A 1052 10.66 -49.83 2.37
CA MET A 1052 10.59 -50.01 0.91
C MET A 1052 11.82 -50.75 0.35
N LEU A 1053 13.02 -50.43 0.84
CA LEU A 1053 14.26 -51.11 0.45
C LEU A 1053 14.24 -52.60 0.85
N GLU A 1054 13.59 -52.95 1.95
CA GLU A 1054 13.40 -54.35 2.38
C GLU A 1054 12.46 -55.15 1.47
N HIS A 1055 11.51 -54.50 0.80
CA HIS A 1055 10.59 -55.14 -0.17
C HIS A 1055 11.25 -55.38 -1.55
N SER A 1056 12.30 -54.60 -1.86
CA SER A 1056 13.05 -54.68 -3.13
C SER A 1056 14.18 -55.71 -3.09
N ARG A 1057 14.68 -56.06 -1.90
CA ARG A 1057 15.71 -57.10 -1.75
C ARG A 1057 15.10 -58.49 -1.91
N THR A 1058 15.41 -59.13 -3.04
CA THR A 1058 15.30 -60.59 -3.20
C THR A 1058 16.52 -61.22 -2.54
N ASP A 1059 16.49 -61.39 -1.22
CA ASP A 1059 17.56 -62.12 -0.53
C ASP A 1059 17.45 -63.60 -0.93
N SER A 1060 18.40 -64.09 -1.74
CA SER A 1060 18.50 -65.50 -2.14
C SER A 1060 19.01 -66.33 -0.95
N GLY A 1061 18.14 -66.62 0.01
CA GLY A 1061 18.46 -67.54 1.09
C GLY A 1061 18.45 -68.99 0.59
N GLU A 1062 19.52 -69.74 0.82
CA GLU A 1062 19.54 -71.18 0.56
C GLU A 1062 18.67 -71.91 1.62
N LYS A 1063 17.82 -72.83 1.16
CA LYS A 1063 17.08 -73.72 2.06
C LYS A 1063 18.07 -74.65 2.73
N ARG A 1064 18.00 -74.75 4.05
CA ARG A 1064 18.84 -75.67 4.83
C ARG A 1064 18.02 -76.39 5.90
N PRO A 1065 18.38 -77.63 6.27
CA PRO A 1065 17.67 -78.39 7.29
C PRO A 1065 17.70 -77.64 8.64
N THR A 1066 16.55 -77.11 9.06
CA THR A 1066 16.40 -76.26 10.25
C THR A 1066 15.43 -76.90 11.24
N ASP A 1067 15.75 -76.80 12.52
CA ASP A 1067 14.85 -77.17 13.62
C ASP A 1067 13.82 -76.05 13.83
N LEU A 1068 12.57 -76.29 13.40
CA LEU A 1068 11.51 -75.30 13.47
C LEU A 1068 11.03 -75.02 14.90
N ASN A 1069 11.09 -76.02 15.79
CA ASN A 1069 10.69 -75.82 17.20
C ASN A 1069 11.68 -74.90 17.90
N ALA A 1070 12.98 -75.13 17.69
CA ALA A 1070 14.03 -74.24 18.21
C ALA A 1070 13.88 -72.81 17.67
N LEU A 1071 13.64 -72.68 16.36
CA LEU A 1071 13.47 -71.39 15.69
C LEU A 1071 12.24 -70.64 16.21
N ALA A 1072 11.08 -71.29 16.31
CA ALA A 1072 9.86 -70.67 16.81
C ALA A 1072 10.01 -70.20 18.26
N ASN A 1073 10.61 -71.01 19.12
CA ASN A 1073 10.85 -70.65 20.52
C ASN A 1073 11.84 -69.49 20.67
N GLU A 1074 12.93 -69.49 19.89
CA GLU A 1074 13.92 -68.42 19.89
C GLU A 1074 13.29 -67.08 19.50
N TYR A 1075 12.57 -67.05 18.39
CA TYR A 1075 11.93 -65.81 17.90
C TYR A 1075 10.78 -65.34 18.80
N LEU A 1076 10.05 -66.25 19.46
CA LEU A 1076 9.03 -65.90 20.45
C LEU A 1076 9.65 -65.17 21.65
N LYS A 1077 10.78 -65.67 22.16
CA LYS A 1077 11.53 -65.04 23.26
C LYS A 1077 12.12 -63.69 22.84
N ILE A 1078 12.68 -63.59 21.64
CA ILE A 1078 13.21 -62.33 21.11
C ILE A 1078 12.10 -61.28 21.02
N ALA A 1079 10.94 -61.62 20.47
CA ALA A 1079 9.80 -60.70 20.38
C ALA A 1079 9.29 -60.27 21.77
N TYR A 1080 9.15 -61.20 22.71
CA TYR A 1080 8.73 -60.91 24.08
C TYR A 1080 9.70 -59.96 24.81
N HIS A 1081 11.01 -60.25 24.76
CA HIS A 1081 12.03 -59.39 25.36
C HIS A 1081 12.11 -58.03 24.67
N GLY A 1082 11.91 -57.99 23.36
CA GLY A 1082 11.83 -56.75 22.58
C GLY A 1082 10.72 -55.83 23.06
N LEU A 1083 9.53 -56.38 23.36
CA LEU A 1083 8.42 -55.58 23.91
C LEU A 1083 8.67 -55.18 25.37
N ARG A 1084 9.17 -56.09 26.22
CA ARG A 1084 9.49 -55.77 27.63
C ARG A 1084 10.60 -54.73 27.80
N ALA A 1085 11.52 -54.64 26.84
CA ALA A 1085 12.53 -53.58 26.83
C ALA A 1085 11.91 -52.19 26.62
N LYS A 1086 10.80 -52.11 25.86
CA LYS A 1086 10.05 -50.87 25.63
C LYS A 1086 9.06 -50.57 26.75
N ASP A 1087 8.39 -51.60 27.26
CA ASP A 1087 7.44 -51.50 28.37
C ASP A 1087 7.79 -52.55 29.43
N LYS A 1088 8.46 -52.10 30.50
CA LYS A 1088 8.88 -52.98 31.60
C LYS A 1088 7.70 -53.56 32.39
N THR A 1089 6.51 -52.97 32.27
CA THR A 1089 5.30 -53.38 33.02
C THR A 1089 4.50 -54.47 32.30
N PHE A 1090 4.74 -54.67 31.00
CA PHE A 1090 4.06 -55.69 30.21
C PHE A 1090 4.47 -57.10 30.65
N ASN A 1091 3.48 -57.94 30.95
CA ASN A 1091 3.67 -59.35 31.24
C ASN A 1091 2.62 -60.19 30.50
N CYS A 1092 3.06 -61.28 29.88
CA CYS A 1092 2.23 -62.16 29.06
C CYS A 1092 2.67 -63.60 29.29
N GLU A 1093 1.70 -64.49 29.46
CA GLU A 1093 1.94 -65.92 29.55
C GLU A 1093 2.26 -66.50 28.17
N LEU A 1094 3.41 -67.16 28.07
CA LEU A 1094 3.89 -67.79 26.84
C LEU A 1094 3.68 -69.30 26.96
N VAL A 1095 2.70 -69.82 26.23
CA VAL A 1095 2.38 -71.25 26.20
C VAL A 1095 2.99 -71.87 24.94
N THR A 1096 3.83 -72.89 25.08
CA THR A 1096 4.44 -73.57 23.93
C THR A 1096 4.13 -75.06 23.96
N ASP A 1097 3.56 -75.58 22.88
CA ASP A 1097 3.27 -77.01 22.69
C ASP A 1097 3.91 -77.50 21.38
N PHE A 1098 5.14 -78.01 21.50
CA PHE A 1098 5.93 -78.39 20.33
C PHE A 1098 5.96 -79.92 20.16
N ALA A 1099 5.57 -80.41 18.97
CA ALA A 1099 5.63 -81.84 18.67
C ALA A 1099 7.08 -82.36 18.66
N ALA A 1100 7.31 -83.48 19.35
CA ALA A 1100 8.65 -84.05 19.56
C ALA A 1100 9.26 -84.70 18.30
N ASP A 1101 8.46 -84.98 17.27
CA ASP A 1101 8.81 -85.73 16.06
C ASP A 1101 8.80 -84.88 14.76
N LEU A 1102 8.84 -83.55 14.87
CA LEU A 1102 8.74 -82.63 13.73
C LEU A 1102 9.85 -82.83 12.66
N GLY A 1103 11.05 -83.26 13.09
CA GLY A 1103 12.22 -83.38 12.22
C GLY A 1103 12.80 -82.02 11.79
N ARG A 1104 13.90 -82.04 11.02
CA ARG A 1104 14.46 -80.82 10.41
C ARG A 1104 13.84 -80.60 9.04
N LEU A 1105 13.34 -79.39 8.79
CA LEU A 1105 12.73 -79.02 7.51
C LEU A 1105 13.69 -78.16 6.69
N GLU A 1106 13.73 -78.37 5.37
CA GLU A 1106 14.46 -77.50 4.44
C GLU A 1106 13.73 -76.17 4.26
N VAL A 1107 14.10 -75.20 5.07
CA VAL A 1107 13.58 -73.83 5.01
C VAL A 1107 14.73 -72.83 4.97
N VAL A 1108 14.42 -71.58 4.63
CA VAL A 1108 15.33 -70.46 4.84
C VAL A 1108 15.06 -69.89 6.24
N PRO A 1109 15.87 -70.24 7.28
CA PRO A 1109 15.58 -69.84 8.66
C PRO A 1109 15.42 -68.33 8.87
N GLN A 1110 16.14 -67.51 8.11
CA GLN A 1110 16.04 -66.06 8.20
C GLN A 1110 14.66 -65.55 7.74
N GLU A 1111 14.13 -66.13 6.67
CA GLU A 1111 12.82 -65.73 6.12
C GLU A 1111 11.67 -66.23 6.99
N ILE A 1112 11.71 -67.50 7.42
CA ILE A 1112 10.71 -68.04 8.36
C ILE A 1112 10.80 -67.33 9.72
N GLY A 1113 12.00 -67.02 10.20
CA GLY A 1113 12.20 -66.21 11.41
C GLY A 1113 11.56 -64.82 11.29
N ARG A 1114 11.67 -64.18 10.12
CA ARG A 1114 11.02 -62.88 9.85
C ARG A 1114 9.49 -62.98 9.88
N VAL A 1115 8.93 -64.05 9.31
CA VAL A 1115 7.48 -64.34 9.38
C VAL A 1115 7.05 -64.47 10.83
N LEU A 1116 7.74 -65.32 11.61
CA LEU A 1116 7.40 -65.58 13.00
C LEU A 1116 7.52 -64.33 13.87
N LEU A 1117 8.59 -63.54 13.71
CA LEU A 1117 8.77 -62.28 14.44
C LEU A 1117 7.63 -61.30 14.15
N ASN A 1118 7.19 -61.18 12.91
CA ASN A 1118 6.08 -60.31 12.52
C ASN A 1118 4.76 -60.76 13.15
N LEU A 1119 4.47 -62.07 13.14
CA LEU A 1119 3.26 -62.61 13.75
C LEU A 1119 3.28 -62.43 15.28
N TYR A 1120 4.41 -62.71 15.94
CA TYR A 1120 4.55 -62.52 17.39
C TYR A 1120 4.39 -61.06 17.81
N ASN A 1121 5.00 -60.11 17.09
CA ASN A 1121 4.83 -58.69 17.40
C ASN A 1121 3.37 -58.23 17.23
N ASN A 1122 2.64 -58.78 16.25
CA ASN A 1122 1.22 -58.48 16.10
C ASN A 1122 0.37 -59.12 17.21
N ALA A 1123 0.65 -60.35 17.59
CA ALA A 1123 0.02 -61.03 18.73
C ALA A 1123 0.25 -60.25 20.03
N PHE A 1124 1.49 -59.85 20.33
CA PHE A 1124 1.82 -59.06 21.51
C PHE A 1124 1.10 -57.70 21.54
N TYR A 1125 1.01 -57.01 20.39
CA TYR A 1125 0.23 -55.77 20.28
C TYR A 1125 -1.26 -56.00 20.58
N ALA A 1126 -1.85 -57.06 20.02
CA ALA A 1126 -3.27 -57.36 20.20
C ALA A 1126 -3.62 -57.68 21.66
N VAL A 1127 -2.78 -58.46 22.35
CA VAL A 1127 -3.01 -58.77 23.78
C VAL A 1127 -2.76 -57.56 24.68
N GLN A 1128 -1.79 -56.69 24.35
CA GLN A 1128 -1.53 -55.45 25.08
C GLN A 1128 -2.69 -54.45 24.93
N GLN A 1129 -3.23 -54.29 23.72
CA GLN A 1129 -4.41 -53.45 23.48
C GLN A 1129 -5.63 -53.96 24.25
N ARG A 1130 -5.87 -55.28 24.27
CA ARG A 1130 -6.95 -55.85 25.08
C ARG A 1130 -6.73 -55.66 26.58
N GLN A 1131 -5.48 -55.69 27.04
CA GLN A 1131 -5.14 -55.43 28.44
C GLN A 1131 -5.53 -54.01 28.89
N PHE A 1132 -5.47 -53.02 27.98
CA PHE A 1132 -5.95 -51.67 28.26
C PHE A 1132 -7.49 -51.55 28.24
N LEU A 1133 -8.20 -52.49 27.63
CA LEU A 1133 -9.65 -52.45 27.42
C LEU A 1133 -10.46 -53.37 28.37
N ALA A 1134 -9.82 -54.36 29.03
CA ALA A 1134 -10.51 -55.42 29.76
C ALA A 1134 -10.72 -55.12 31.27
N GLU A 1135 -11.81 -55.65 31.85
CA GLU A 1135 -12.10 -55.66 33.30
C GLU A 1135 -11.36 -56.81 34.04
N ALA A 1136 -11.35 -56.73 35.38
CA ALA A 1136 -10.31 -57.17 36.34
C ALA A 1136 -9.70 -58.61 36.31
N ASP A 1137 -10.06 -59.50 35.38
CA ASP A 1137 -9.62 -60.91 35.35
C ASP A 1137 -8.94 -61.37 34.02
N TYR A 1138 -8.49 -60.44 33.17
CA TYR A 1138 -7.83 -60.78 31.89
C TYR A 1138 -6.30 -60.96 32.04
N GLN A 1139 -5.80 -62.14 31.67
CA GLN A 1139 -4.36 -62.45 31.59
C GLN A 1139 -3.89 -62.57 30.12
N PRO A 1140 -3.02 -61.67 29.64
CA PRO A 1140 -2.47 -61.74 28.27
C PRO A 1140 -1.76 -63.07 28.03
N THR A 1141 -2.19 -63.83 27.03
CA THR A 1141 -1.66 -65.17 26.72
C THR A 1141 -1.41 -65.33 25.23
N ILE A 1142 -0.23 -65.81 24.88
CA ILE A 1142 0.12 -66.20 23.51
C ILE A 1142 0.56 -67.66 23.53
N SER A 1143 -0.03 -68.44 22.65
CA SER A 1143 0.27 -69.86 22.49
C SER A 1143 0.89 -70.14 21.13
N VAL A 1144 1.91 -70.99 21.10
CA VAL A 1144 2.55 -71.46 19.87
C VAL A 1144 2.57 -72.98 19.88
N CYS A 1145 1.97 -73.58 18.84
CA CYS A 1145 1.89 -75.02 18.69
C CYS A 1145 2.52 -75.46 17.36
N THR A 1146 3.24 -76.59 17.36
CA THR A 1146 3.72 -77.22 16.12
C THR A 1146 3.20 -78.64 16.00
N LYS A 1147 2.80 -79.04 14.79
CA LYS A 1147 2.25 -80.38 14.51
C LYS A 1147 2.78 -80.93 13.19
N ARG A 1148 3.10 -82.22 13.16
CA ARG A 1148 3.44 -82.93 11.92
C ARG A 1148 2.19 -83.59 11.32
N LEU A 1149 1.93 -83.31 10.04
CA LEU A 1149 0.92 -83.93 9.20
C LEU A 1149 1.61 -84.85 8.17
N ILE A 1150 0.85 -85.67 7.44
CA ILE A 1150 1.38 -86.72 6.55
C ILE A 1150 2.40 -86.18 5.53
N ASP A 1151 2.14 -84.99 4.97
CA ASP A 1151 2.94 -84.35 3.92
C ASP A 1151 3.35 -82.91 4.25
N LYS A 1152 3.07 -82.43 5.49
CA LYS A 1152 3.24 -81.02 5.88
C LYS A 1152 3.60 -80.88 7.36
N VAL A 1153 4.26 -79.77 7.70
CA VAL A 1153 4.44 -79.29 9.07
C VAL A 1153 3.57 -78.07 9.27
N GLU A 1154 2.85 -78.02 10.39
CA GLU A 1154 1.97 -76.92 10.77
C GLU A 1154 2.55 -76.18 11.98
N ILE A 1155 2.53 -74.84 11.93
CA ILE A 1155 2.85 -73.94 13.05
C ILE A 1155 1.63 -73.06 13.28
N ARG A 1156 1.05 -73.12 14.49
CA ARG A 1156 -0.05 -72.27 14.94
C ARG A 1156 0.46 -71.23 15.93
N VAL A 1157 0.11 -69.97 15.69
CA VAL A 1157 0.39 -68.85 16.60
C VAL A 1157 -0.94 -68.24 16.98
N SER A 1158 -1.36 -68.42 18.23
CA SER A 1158 -2.65 -67.97 18.73
C SER A 1158 -2.50 -66.98 19.88
N ASP A 1159 -3.28 -65.91 19.85
CA ASP A 1159 -3.36 -64.88 20.88
C ASP A 1159 -4.78 -64.73 21.41
N ASN A 1160 -4.91 -64.42 22.70
CA ASN A 1160 -6.20 -64.08 23.31
C ASN A 1160 -6.50 -62.56 23.27
N GLY A 1161 -5.99 -61.83 22.28
CA GLY A 1161 -6.09 -60.38 22.14
C GLY A 1161 -7.44 -59.90 21.60
N THR A 1162 -7.46 -58.71 21.00
CA THR A 1162 -8.70 -58.05 20.53
C THR A 1162 -9.40 -58.73 19.36
N GLY A 1163 -8.77 -59.69 18.68
CA GLY A 1163 -9.29 -60.26 17.43
C GLY A 1163 -9.25 -59.28 16.25
N ILE A 1164 -9.47 -59.77 15.03
CA ILE A 1164 -9.55 -58.98 13.80
C ILE A 1164 -11.01 -58.95 13.33
N PRO A 1165 -11.59 -57.76 13.05
CA PRO A 1165 -12.97 -57.66 12.55
C PRO A 1165 -13.18 -58.36 11.21
N GLU A 1166 -14.34 -59.00 11.03
CA GLU A 1166 -14.63 -59.80 9.83
C GLU A 1166 -14.53 -59.03 8.48
N PRO A 1167 -14.88 -57.74 8.38
CA PRO A 1167 -14.66 -56.96 7.15
C PRO A 1167 -13.18 -56.74 6.81
N ALA A 1168 -12.30 -56.76 7.81
CA ALA A 1168 -10.87 -56.53 7.65
C ALA A 1168 -10.12 -57.81 7.27
N LYS A 1169 -10.64 -58.99 7.65
CA LYS A 1169 -10.05 -60.32 7.42
C LYS A 1169 -9.68 -60.60 5.96
N ALA A 1170 -10.51 -60.17 5.01
CA ALA A 1170 -10.24 -60.35 3.58
C ALA A 1170 -9.10 -59.44 3.05
N LYS A 1171 -8.72 -58.40 3.78
CA LYS A 1171 -7.78 -57.37 3.35
C LYS A 1171 -6.43 -57.42 4.08
N ILE A 1172 -6.29 -58.22 5.15
CA ILE A 1172 -5.07 -58.22 5.99
C ILE A 1172 -3.78 -58.63 5.26
N PHE A 1173 -3.89 -59.36 4.16
CA PHE A 1173 -2.75 -59.75 3.33
C PHE A 1173 -2.53 -58.79 2.15
N GLN A 1174 -3.37 -57.77 1.97
CA GLN A 1174 -3.15 -56.72 0.98
C GLN A 1174 -2.05 -55.76 1.46
N PRO A 1175 -1.11 -55.34 0.59
CA PRO A 1175 -0.10 -54.34 0.94
C PRO A 1175 -0.75 -53.02 1.43
N PHE A 1176 -0.14 -52.38 2.43
CA PHE A 1176 -0.56 -51.11 3.05
C PHE A 1176 -1.86 -51.16 3.86
N PHE A 1177 -2.51 -52.32 3.99
CA PHE A 1177 -3.65 -52.45 4.86
C PHE A 1177 -3.22 -52.64 6.32
N THR A 1178 -3.70 -51.79 7.22
CA THR A 1178 -3.45 -51.89 8.67
C THR A 1178 -4.71 -51.51 9.44
N THR A 1179 -4.97 -52.23 10.54
CA THR A 1179 -6.02 -51.88 11.51
C THR A 1179 -5.50 -51.03 12.68
N LYS A 1180 -4.18 -50.77 12.73
CA LYS A 1180 -3.55 -49.92 13.74
C LYS A 1180 -3.78 -48.43 13.45
N PRO A 1181 -3.83 -47.55 14.47
CA PRO A 1181 -3.93 -46.10 14.30
C PRO A 1181 -2.83 -45.50 13.41
N THR A 1182 -3.12 -44.34 12.81
CA THR A 1182 -2.23 -43.65 11.88
C THR A 1182 -0.86 -43.38 12.49
N GLY A 1183 0.18 -44.04 11.96
CA GLY A 1183 1.57 -43.90 12.42
C GLY A 1183 2.15 -45.09 13.19
N GLU A 1184 1.33 -46.09 13.55
CA GLU A 1184 1.78 -47.26 14.32
C GLU A 1184 1.95 -48.56 13.49
N GLY A 1185 1.62 -48.54 12.20
CA GLY A 1185 1.76 -49.70 11.32
C GLY A 1185 1.99 -49.30 9.86
N THR A 1186 2.85 -50.04 9.16
CA THR A 1186 3.16 -49.83 7.74
C THR A 1186 2.23 -50.58 6.80
N GLY A 1187 1.45 -51.54 7.31
CA GLY A 1187 0.57 -52.41 6.50
C GLY A 1187 1.31 -53.36 5.54
N LEU A 1188 2.65 -53.48 5.64
CA LEU A 1188 3.47 -54.30 4.73
C LEU A 1188 3.93 -55.64 5.34
N GLY A 1189 3.84 -55.80 6.66
CA GLY A 1189 4.41 -56.97 7.35
C GLY A 1189 3.68 -58.29 7.05
N LEU A 1190 2.34 -58.28 7.05
CA LEU A 1190 1.53 -59.49 6.82
C LEU A 1190 1.51 -59.91 5.34
N SER A 1191 1.45 -58.95 4.41
CA SER A 1191 1.55 -59.23 2.97
C SER A 1191 2.90 -59.84 2.61
N LEU A 1192 3.99 -59.33 3.17
CA LEU A 1192 5.33 -59.91 3.00
C LEU A 1192 5.43 -61.31 3.60
N SER A 1193 4.82 -61.53 4.77
CA SER A 1193 4.81 -62.83 5.44
C SER A 1193 4.05 -63.87 4.62
N TYR A 1194 2.93 -63.48 3.99
CA TYR A 1194 2.16 -64.31 3.08
C TYR A 1194 2.99 -64.73 1.85
N ASP A 1195 3.72 -63.79 1.23
CA ASP A 1195 4.55 -64.08 0.06
C ASP A 1195 5.74 -65.01 0.39
N ILE A 1196 6.41 -64.83 1.54
CA ILE A 1196 7.50 -65.72 1.98
C ILE A 1196 7.02 -67.17 2.13
N VAL A 1197 5.86 -67.36 2.78
CA VAL A 1197 5.32 -68.70 3.04
C VAL A 1197 4.80 -69.33 1.74
N THR A 1198 3.98 -68.60 0.98
CA THR A 1198 3.31 -69.15 -0.21
C THR A 1198 4.23 -69.25 -1.43
N LYS A 1199 4.97 -68.19 -1.77
CA LYS A 1199 5.84 -68.17 -2.96
C LYS A 1199 7.26 -68.68 -2.67
N GLY A 1200 7.82 -68.36 -1.50
CA GLY A 1200 9.19 -68.76 -1.15
C GLY A 1200 9.31 -70.23 -0.70
N HIS A 1201 8.33 -70.70 0.07
CA HIS A 1201 8.40 -72.03 0.70
C HIS A 1201 7.31 -73.01 0.23
N GLY A 1202 6.41 -72.60 -0.67
CA GLY A 1202 5.34 -73.45 -1.21
C GLY A 1202 4.30 -73.87 -0.16
N GLY A 1203 4.20 -73.12 0.94
CA GLY A 1203 3.30 -73.36 2.06
C GLY A 1203 1.99 -72.56 1.99
N THR A 1204 1.21 -72.57 3.07
CA THR A 1204 0.00 -71.72 3.21
C THR A 1204 0.03 -70.95 4.51
N LEU A 1205 -0.40 -69.68 4.49
CA LEU A 1205 -0.64 -68.86 5.69
C LEU A 1205 -2.14 -68.54 5.77
N ALA A 1206 -2.83 -69.10 6.76
CA ALA A 1206 -4.24 -68.88 7.02
C ALA A 1206 -4.46 -68.17 8.36
N VAL A 1207 -5.64 -67.58 8.54
CA VAL A 1207 -6.04 -66.89 9.78
C VAL A 1207 -7.44 -67.33 10.22
N GLU A 1208 -7.57 -67.67 11.48
CA GLU A 1208 -8.83 -67.87 12.19
C GLU A 1208 -8.93 -66.80 13.27
N THR A 1209 -10.01 -66.03 13.30
CA THR A 1209 -10.12 -64.88 14.20
C THR A 1209 -11.57 -64.65 14.58
N GLU A 1210 -11.79 -64.25 15.83
CA GLU A 1210 -13.10 -63.84 16.32
C GLU A 1210 -12.91 -62.53 17.11
N GLU A 1211 -13.65 -61.50 16.71
CA GLU A 1211 -13.56 -60.17 17.30
C GLU A 1211 -13.85 -60.21 18.80
N GLY A 1212 -12.96 -59.63 19.60
CA GLY A 1212 -13.03 -59.62 21.06
C GLY A 1212 -12.63 -60.94 21.73
N LYS A 1213 -12.23 -61.99 20.99
CA LYS A 1213 -11.76 -63.26 21.60
C LYS A 1213 -10.29 -63.58 21.30
N GLY A 1214 -9.79 -63.28 20.12
CA GLY A 1214 -8.40 -63.54 19.76
C GLY A 1214 -8.18 -63.85 18.28
N THR A 1215 -6.93 -64.10 17.90
CA THR A 1215 -6.54 -64.47 16.53
C THR A 1215 -5.57 -65.64 16.54
N GLU A 1216 -5.77 -66.59 15.62
CA GLU A 1216 -4.86 -67.68 15.34
C GLU A 1216 -4.37 -67.61 13.89
N PHE A 1217 -3.05 -67.55 13.71
CA PHE A 1217 -2.40 -67.69 12.42
C PHE A 1217 -1.85 -69.11 12.25
N ILE A 1218 -2.15 -69.73 11.11
CA ILE A 1218 -1.80 -71.11 10.79
C ILE A 1218 -0.84 -71.09 9.59
N ILE A 1219 0.41 -71.48 9.82
CA ILE A 1219 1.42 -71.66 8.79
C ILE A 1219 1.52 -73.15 8.47
N THR A 1220 1.35 -73.55 7.22
CA THR A 1220 1.68 -74.90 6.75
C THR A 1220 2.87 -74.86 5.81
N LEU A 1221 3.84 -75.74 6.01
CA LEU A 1221 5.03 -75.88 5.18
C LEU A 1221 5.12 -77.31 4.65
N PRO A 1222 5.38 -77.54 3.35
CA PRO A 1222 5.44 -78.88 2.77
C PRO A 1222 6.70 -79.62 3.25
N THR A 1223 6.57 -80.91 3.60
CA THR A 1223 7.71 -81.80 3.83
C THR A 1223 8.03 -82.56 2.54
N PRO A 1224 9.27 -82.54 2.03
CA PRO A 1224 9.65 -83.43 0.94
C PRO A 1224 9.51 -84.88 1.42
N THR A 1225 8.75 -85.69 0.67
CA THR A 1225 8.58 -87.14 0.89
C THR A 1225 9.88 -87.91 0.73
#